data_AF-A0A1B0BMD4-F1
#
_entry.id   AF-A0A1B0BMD4-F1
#
_cell.length_a   1.000
_cell.length_b   1.000
_cell.length_c   1.000
_cell.angle_alpha   90.00
_cell.angle_beta   90.00
_cell.angle_gamma   90.00
#
_symmetry.space_group_name_H-M   'P 1'
#
loop_
_entity.id
_entity.type
_entity.pdbx_description
1 polymer ?
#
loop_
_entity_poly.entity_id
_entity_poly.type
_entity_poly.pdbx_seq_one_letter_code
_entity_poly.pdbx_strand_id
1 'polypeptide(L)'
;MYFRDELFICTKLWHTYADPDRVILGCERSLKNLGLDYIDLYLIHSPLAAQANDDSLYPTTKDGKPAYADVDYVCTWRAMEDLLKEGLCKSIGISNFNLKQIDRILEYGTIVPQNLQIEHHPYLTQTALLGYCRAHNIAVTAYAPLGSPNRPWAFKDTPKALLNDRKASKHVLAIAKKHDKSPAQILIRYQIEKGLATIPNAGRSEKFLCENINVFDFCLRPEDMVALHGLNANRRYFKFTGHKMDKINLLTIYTVNTYLNMRWQRLACIHTGSILSAKMPDTRTKIPDIVMNNELRMPVLGIGTWGIKPSEMVNIIKKAIDYGYRHIDTASLHKNERQIGEAIKKKIDEDAVKREELFIVSKLWNTSHDPENVKCACRKSLCNLGLDYIDLYLMHTPMGAPSPHDENEFAPTKNGKPLFTSVDYLSTWQAMENLVKEGLCKSIGISNFNIDQIKRLLDNCTITPQVLQIEHHPYLRQKELTDFCENERIAITAYAPLGSPNRPWAGKDTSDVLMCDPQASKVISIARRHKKSPAQVLIRYQIDLGHATIPNPGRSEENMLENISVFNFNLRSQDMVALTNLDSDVRPKMYKINFLAKSIIKPLNIAIDVNSYLACRRGSSAQAEISPVPCITLNNGCKMPALGLGTWGANDDFVNLEKVGKGKRKSAPVEPDEWVDITKRAIDCGYRHIDTALLYRNEKQIGQAIKEKIKEKVIKREDIFIVTKLWNTFHDPENVLAGCKKSLKNLCLDYVDMYLMHSPMGAPAQKDDNIYAPTKNGKPLFTDTDYVCTWRAMEELVKKGLCKNIGICNFNINQLERLLKYAKIPPQNLQMEHHPYLTQKELTGFCRALKIIITCYAPLGSPNRPWAGKDSAKILLKDPQASHATIPNPGKGKEHMAENICIFDFCLAPEDIEVLDALNANVRYFKFTGARNASTEVPTLCLNNGSKMPALGLGTWGATEGYQCIEKFDASEAPATGRTKPEEMVDAMKCALDIGYRLVDTAFLYKNEQQIGQVIKAKIEEKTLKREDIFVVTKLWNSFHNPKNVKTACEKSLKNLSMDYIDLYLMHTPMGAQLTDDPYNFSSVNKDGKPSFSDDDYICTWQAMEDLVDKCFCKSIGICNFNLDQMKRLIQHAKIKPQVLQMELHPYLTQKELCEYCKCHKIVLNIAEKHNKTPAQVLIRYPIDLGYATIPQSGKSVEFMKENFDALNFKLCPEDVQCLDSLNANLRFFCFTGAAGHPHHPFGL
;
A
#
# COMPACT_ATOMS: atom_id res chain seq x y z
N MET A 1 -17.61 3.32 26.14
CA MET A 1 -17.49 1.96 26.68
C MET A 1 -16.84 1.17 25.57
N TYR A 2 -15.53 0.91 25.67
CA TYR A 2 -14.79 0.22 24.61
C TYR A 2 -15.31 -1.20 24.49
N PHE A 3 -15.56 -1.67 23.27
CA PHE A 3 -15.84 -3.09 23.06
C PHE A 3 -14.55 -3.87 23.37
N ARG A 4 -14.66 -5.05 23.99
CA ARG A 4 -13.50 -5.87 24.39
C ARG A 4 -12.49 -6.06 23.26
N ASP A 5 -12.97 -6.15 22.01
CA ASP A 5 -12.16 -6.39 20.81
C ASP A 5 -11.40 -5.14 20.29
N GLU A 6 -11.65 -3.96 20.88
CA GLU A 6 -10.93 -2.71 20.58
C GLU A 6 -9.72 -2.47 21.49
N LEU A 7 -9.59 -3.25 22.57
CA LEU A 7 -8.49 -3.16 23.53
C LEU A 7 -7.54 -4.34 23.36
N PHE A 8 -6.25 -4.05 23.18
CA PHE A 8 -5.20 -5.06 23.23
C PHE A 8 -4.66 -5.15 24.67
N ILE A 9 -5.09 -6.17 25.40
CA ILE A 9 -4.74 -6.34 26.81
C ILE A 9 -3.59 -7.33 26.93
N CYS A 10 -2.46 -6.83 27.43
CA CYS A 10 -1.29 -7.62 27.77
C CYS A 10 -1.08 -7.66 29.29
N THR A 11 -0.85 -8.86 29.83
CA THR A 11 -0.46 -9.06 31.23
C THR A 11 0.59 -10.18 31.34
N LYS A 12 1.08 -10.47 32.54
CA LYS A 12 2.22 -11.36 32.76
C LYS A 12 1.97 -12.41 33.83
N LEU A 13 2.50 -13.60 33.61
CA LEU A 13 2.63 -14.67 34.60
C LEU A 13 3.71 -14.31 35.60
N TRP A 14 3.32 -14.19 36.87
CA TRP A 14 4.22 -13.85 37.97
C TRP A 14 5.00 -15.07 38.51
N HIS A 15 6.13 -14.85 39.16
CA HIS A 15 7.09 -15.90 39.57
C HIS A 15 6.49 -17.01 40.45
N THR A 16 5.50 -16.72 41.30
CA THR A 16 4.84 -17.70 42.17
C THR A 16 3.86 -18.63 41.44
N TYR A 17 3.62 -18.36 40.15
CA TYR A 17 2.80 -19.18 39.23
C TYR A 17 3.62 -19.74 38.07
N ALA A 18 4.95 -19.61 38.10
CA ALA A 18 5.82 -20.12 37.05
C ALA A 18 5.94 -21.65 37.05
N ASP A 19 5.55 -22.31 38.15
CA ASP A 19 5.37 -23.76 38.17
C ASP A 19 4.32 -24.17 37.11
N PRO A 20 4.62 -25.12 36.20
CA PRO A 20 3.71 -25.57 35.14
C PRO A 20 2.29 -25.88 35.64
N ASP A 21 2.17 -26.51 36.82
CA ASP A 21 0.88 -26.92 37.39
C ASP A 21 0.05 -25.72 37.89
N ARG A 22 0.67 -24.54 37.99
CA ARG A 22 0.05 -23.30 38.46
C ARG A 22 -0.12 -22.25 37.37
N VAL A 23 0.36 -22.50 36.15
CA VAL A 23 0.29 -21.54 35.02
C VAL A 23 -1.15 -21.19 34.67
N ILE A 24 -2.02 -22.20 34.57
CA ILE A 24 -3.45 -22.00 34.30
C ILE A 24 -4.13 -21.19 35.41
N LEU A 25 -3.84 -21.52 36.68
CA LEU A 25 -4.35 -20.77 37.83
C LEU A 25 -3.91 -19.30 37.79
N GLY A 26 -2.67 -19.03 37.40
CA GLY A 26 -2.15 -17.66 37.21
C GLY A 26 -2.89 -16.90 36.09
N CYS A 27 -3.20 -17.59 34.99
CA CYS A 27 -3.95 -17.03 33.87
C CYS A 27 -5.41 -16.75 34.25
N GLU A 28 -6.10 -17.72 34.87
CA GLU A 28 -7.48 -17.59 35.34
C GLU A 28 -7.63 -16.47 36.38
N ARG A 29 -6.67 -16.33 37.31
CA ARG A 29 -6.64 -15.20 38.25
C ARG A 29 -6.51 -13.87 37.51
N SER A 30 -5.68 -13.82 36.46
CA SER A 30 -5.52 -12.60 35.64
C SER A 30 -6.81 -12.26 34.91
N LEU A 31 -7.47 -13.25 34.28
CA LEU A 31 -8.77 -13.11 33.61
C LEU A 31 -9.84 -12.62 34.59
N LYS A 32 -9.97 -13.27 35.75
CA LYS A 32 -10.93 -12.88 36.81
C LYS A 32 -10.69 -11.46 37.32
N ASN A 33 -9.44 -11.11 37.61
CA ASN A 33 -9.10 -9.78 38.13
C ASN A 33 -9.33 -8.66 37.10
N LEU A 34 -9.12 -8.96 35.83
CA LEU A 34 -9.35 -8.02 34.73
C LEU A 34 -10.82 -8.02 34.24
N GLY A 35 -11.63 -9.00 34.66
CA GLY A 35 -13.00 -9.20 34.20
C GLY A 35 -13.08 -9.57 32.73
N LEU A 36 -12.19 -10.45 32.25
CA LEU A 36 -12.05 -10.82 30.84
C LEU A 36 -12.28 -12.31 30.62
N ASP A 37 -12.77 -12.64 29.44
CA ASP A 37 -12.91 -14.05 28.98
C ASP A 37 -11.63 -14.58 28.30
N TYR A 38 -10.78 -13.68 27.78
CA TYR A 38 -9.49 -14.02 27.18
C TYR A 38 -8.45 -12.89 27.33
N ILE A 39 -7.16 -13.20 27.24
CA ILE A 39 -6.03 -12.24 27.21
C ILE A 39 -5.48 -12.13 25.78
N ASP A 40 -5.20 -10.92 25.28
CA ASP A 40 -4.63 -10.77 23.92
C ASP A 40 -3.18 -11.26 23.85
N LEU A 41 -2.37 -10.93 24.88
CA LEU A 41 -0.99 -11.37 25.00
C LEU A 41 -0.60 -11.67 26.45
N TYR A 42 -0.27 -12.93 26.76
CA TYR A 42 0.18 -13.34 28.09
C TYR A 42 1.68 -13.66 28.08
N LEU A 43 2.46 -13.01 28.97
CA LEU A 43 3.93 -13.13 28.97
C LEU A 43 4.47 -13.82 30.22
N ILE A 44 5.48 -14.68 30.10
CA ILE A 44 6.31 -15.05 31.26
C ILE A 44 7.08 -13.82 31.74
N HIS A 45 6.95 -13.41 33.01
CA HIS A 45 7.51 -12.15 33.51
C HIS A 45 9.05 -12.09 33.45
N SER A 46 9.71 -13.18 33.83
CA SER A 46 11.15 -13.40 33.69
C SER A 46 11.45 -14.91 33.76
N PRO A 47 12.65 -15.36 33.36
CA PRO A 47 13.05 -16.77 33.42
C PRO A 47 13.41 -17.20 34.86
N LEU A 48 12.56 -16.84 35.83
CA LEU A 48 12.72 -17.12 37.27
C LEU A 48 11.39 -17.63 37.84
N ALA A 49 11.47 -18.60 38.74
CA ALA A 49 10.35 -19.09 39.52
C ALA A 49 10.56 -18.81 41.02
N ALA A 50 9.46 -18.57 41.74
CA ALA A 50 9.45 -18.37 43.18
C ALA A 50 8.59 -19.45 43.84
N GLN A 51 8.86 -19.75 45.11
CA GLN A 51 8.07 -20.71 45.87
C GLN A 51 6.59 -20.30 45.85
N ALA A 52 5.71 -21.26 45.59
CA ALA A 52 4.27 -21.02 45.54
C ALA A 52 3.78 -20.41 46.86
N ASN A 53 3.20 -19.23 46.78
CA ASN A 53 2.63 -18.53 47.93
C ASN A 53 1.47 -17.65 47.41
N ASP A 54 0.25 -17.96 47.85
CA ASP A 54 -0.94 -17.23 47.43
C ASP A 54 -1.21 -15.98 48.28
N ASP A 55 -0.54 -15.83 49.42
CA ASP A 55 -0.66 -14.69 50.34
C ASP A 55 0.39 -13.61 50.07
N SER A 56 1.48 -13.94 49.36
CA SER A 56 2.54 -12.99 49.02
C SER A 56 3.12 -13.23 47.63
N LEU A 57 3.12 -12.17 46.81
CA LEU A 57 3.81 -12.13 45.51
C LEU A 57 5.34 -12.12 45.64
N TYR A 58 5.87 -11.83 46.83
CA TYR A 58 7.30 -11.76 47.10
C TYR A 58 7.64 -12.66 48.28
N PRO A 59 7.56 -13.99 48.12
CA PRO A 59 7.89 -14.92 49.19
C PRO A 59 9.37 -14.74 49.56
N THR A 60 9.63 -14.66 50.85
CA THR A 60 10.99 -14.56 51.38
C THR A 60 11.30 -15.78 52.23
N THR A 61 12.55 -16.24 52.14
CA THR A 61 13.13 -17.18 53.11
C THR A 61 13.15 -16.54 54.49
N LYS A 62 13.36 -17.35 55.55
CA LYS A 62 13.45 -16.86 56.93
C LYS A 62 14.48 -15.73 57.13
N ASP A 63 15.51 -15.66 56.27
CA ASP A 63 16.56 -14.63 56.31
C ASP A 63 16.21 -13.36 55.50
N GLY A 64 14.98 -13.22 55.02
CA GLY A 64 14.53 -12.07 54.23
C GLY A 64 14.99 -12.05 52.76
N LYS A 65 15.66 -13.11 52.28
CA LYS A 65 16.04 -13.25 50.86
C LYS A 65 14.87 -13.76 50.02
N PRO A 66 14.77 -13.42 48.72
CA PRO A 66 13.74 -13.98 47.83
C PRO A 66 13.76 -15.52 47.83
N ALA A 67 12.61 -16.15 48.02
CA ALA A 67 12.46 -17.60 48.02
C ALA A 67 12.22 -18.12 46.59
N TYR A 68 13.30 -18.38 45.86
CA TYR A 68 13.23 -18.96 44.50
C TYR A 68 12.81 -20.44 44.53
N ALA A 69 12.15 -20.87 43.47
CA ALA A 69 11.82 -22.27 43.20
C ALA A 69 12.68 -22.80 42.05
N ASP A 70 13.00 -24.09 42.09
CA ASP A 70 13.79 -24.77 41.05
C ASP A 70 12.86 -25.28 39.94
N VAL A 71 12.43 -24.37 39.06
CA VAL A 71 11.56 -24.67 37.92
C VAL A 71 12.23 -24.16 36.65
N ASP A 72 12.42 -25.04 35.66
CA ASP A 72 12.91 -24.63 34.34
C ASP A 72 11.82 -23.86 33.59
N TYR A 73 12.16 -22.66 33.11
CA TYR A 73 11.25 -21.80 32.36
C TYR A 73 10.78 -22.43 31.04
N VAL A 74 11.47 -23.44 30.52
CA VAL A 74 10.99 -24.22 29.35
C VAL A 74 9.74 -25.03 29.70
N CYS A 75 9.66 -25.59 30.91
CA CYS A 75 8.47 -26.27 31.39
C CYS A 75 7.31 -25.28 31.56
N THR A 76 7.59 -24.09 32.10
CA THR A 76 6.62 -23.00 32.17
C THR A 76 6.14 -22.60 30.77
N TRP A 77 7.04 -22.51 29.78
CA TRP A 77 6.68 -22.19 28.40
C TRP A 77 5.72 -23.21 27.79
N ARG A 78 5.98 -24.51 27.99
CA ARG A 78 5.07 -25.57 27.50
C ARG A 78 3.68 -25.45 28.10
N ALA A 79 3.56 -25.13 29.40
CA ALA A 79 2.26 -24.88 30.02
C ALA A 79 1.58 -23.60 29.47
N MET A 80 2.36 -22.59 29.06
CA MET A 80 1.80 -21.41 28.37
C MET A 80 1.22 -21.77 26.99
N GLU A 81 1.79 -22.75 26.27
CA GLU A 81 1.28 -23.23 24.99
C GLU A 81 -0.12 -23.86 25.14
N ASP A 82 -0.39 -24.51 26.26
CA ASP A 82 -1.71 -25.09 26.54
C ASP A 82 -2.78 -24.01 26.77
N LEU A 83 -2.43 -22.87 27.39
CA LEU A 83 -3.33 -21.73 27.51
C LEU A 83 -3.80 -21.18 26.15
N LEU A 84 -2.93 -21.26 25.13
CA LEU A 84 -3.27 -20.86 23.76
C LEU A 84 -4.24 -21.86 23.13
N LYS A 85 -4.02 -23.16 23.33
CA LYS A 85 -4.90 -24.23 22.82
C LYS A 85 -6.29 -24.17 23.45
N GLU A 86 -6.37 -23.81 24.72
CA GLU A 86 -7.63 -23.66 25.46
C GLU A 86 -8.35 -22.33 25.15
N GLY A 87 -7.73 -21.42 24.40
CA GLY A 87 -8.33 -20.13 24.03
C GLY A 87 -8.34 -19.09 25.15
N LEU A 88 -7.67 -19.34 26.28
CA LEU A 88 -7.54 -18.40 27.40
C LEU A 88 -6.67 -17.18 27.03
N CYS A 89 -5.80 -17.36 26.05
CA CYS A 89 -5.04 -16.27 25.43
C CYS A 89 -5.07 -16.38 23.90
N LYS A 90 -4.96 -15.24 23.21
CA LYS A 90 -4.81 -15.19 21.73
C LYS A 90 -3.35 -15.31 21.30
N SER A 91 -2.41 -14.99 22.18
CA SER A 91 -0.96 -15.05 21.94
C SER A 91 -0.19 -15.16 23.25
N ILE A 92 0.99 -15.79 23.17
CA ILE A 92 1.91 -15.95 24.30
C ILE A 92 3.29 -15.39 23.96
N GLY A 93 4.01 -14.95 25.00
CA GLY A 93 5.35 -14.41 24.85
C GLY A 93 6.16 -14.40 26.14
N ILE A 94 7.27 -13.69 26.12
CA ILE A 94 8.28 -13.71 27.18
C ILE A 94 8.75 -12.30 27.53
N SER A 95 9.23 -12.11 28.75
CA SER A 95 9.75 -10.83 29.23
C SER A 95 11.07 -11.05 29.96
N ASN A 96 12.07 -10.21 29.73
CA ASN A 96 13.40 -10.29 30.35
C ASN A 96 14.24 -11.56 30.01
N PHE A 97 14.02 -12.16 28.84
CA PHE A 97 14.82 -13.29 28.35
C PHE A 97 16.02 -12.79 27.52
N ASN A 98 17.15 -13.49 27.62
CA ASN A 98 18.31 -13.29 26.75
C ASN A 98 18.32 -14.28 25.58
N LEU A 99 19.19 -14.06 24.59
CA LEU A 99 19.34 -14.88 23.38
C LEU A 99 19.33 -16.39 23.68
N LYS A 100 20.20 -16.85 24.57
CA LYS A 100 20.33 -18.28 24.91
C LYS A 100 19.07 -18.87 25.52
N GLN A 101 18.31 -18.07 26.27
CA GLN A 101 17.06 -18.53 26.87
C GLN A 101 15.93 -18.59 25.83
N ILE A 102 15.96 -17.70 24.83
CA ILE A 102 15.04 -17.74 23.69
C ILE A 102 15.38 -18.95 22.81
N ASP A 103 16.66 -19.20 22.53
CA ASP A 103 17.11 -20.39 21.79
C ASP A 103 16.54 -21.66 22.42
N ARG A 104 16.65 -21.81 23.75
CA ARG A 104 16.09 -22.98 24.45
C ARG A 104 14.56 -23.06 24.33
N ILE A 105 13.85 -21.93 24.33
CA ILE A 105 12.39 -21.97 24.07
C ILE A 105 12.11 -22.44 22.64
N LEU A 106 12.87 -21.96 21.65
CA LEU A 106 12.69 -22.36 20.25
C LEU A 106 13.09 -23.82 19.99
N GLU A 107 14.07 -24.32 20.73
CA GLU A 107 14.53 -25.71 20.63
C GLU A 107 13.52 -26.71 21.22
N TYR A 108 12.89 -26.37 22.35
CA TYR A 108 12.06 -27.31 23.11
C TYR A 108 10.56 -26.99 23.11
N GLY A 109 10.17 -25.81 22.66
CA GLY A 109 8.79 -25.36 22.48
C GLY A 109 8.26 -25.63 21.07
N THR A 110 6.95 -25.60 20.90
CA THR A 110 6.28 -25.81 19.61
C THR A 110 5.74 -24.50 19.01
N ILE A 111 5.62 -23.45 19.82
CA ILE A 111 5.15 -22.13 19.42
C ILE A 111 6.28 -21.11 19.59
N VAL A 112 6.53 -20.33 18.54
CA VAL A 112 7.45 -19.19 18.59
C VAL A 112 6.83 -18.08 19.45
N PRO A 113 7.55 -17.51 20.43
CA PRO A 113 7.06 -16.40 21.23
C PRO A 113 6.64 -15.22 20.34
N GLN A 114 5.40 -14.74 20.49
CA GLN A 114 4.88 -13.64 19.66
C GLN A 114 5.42 -12.28 20.09
N ASN A 115 5.88 -12.15 21.34
CA ASN A 115 6.48 -10.93 21.86
C ASN A 115 7.60 -11.20 22.87
N LEU A 116 8.68 -10.41 22.79
CA LEU A 116 9.69 -10.26 23.82
C LEU A 116 9.60 -8.85 24.44
N GLN A 117 9.26 -8.76 25.73
CA GLN A 117 9.26 -7.49 26.45
C GLN A 117 10.57 -7.29 27.25
N ILE A 118 11.34 -6.24 26.96
CA ILE A 118 12.66 -5.99 27.57
C ILE A 118 12.87 -4.52 27.95
N GLU A 119 13.74 -4.29 28.92
CA GLU A 119 14.25 -2.95 29.22
C GLU A 119 15.02 -2.46 28.00
N HIS A 120 14.68 -1.31 27.41
CA HIS A 120 15.47 -0.79 26.29
C HIS A 120 15.44 0.74 26.26
N HIS A 121 16.61 1.37 26.12
CA HIS A 121 16.84 2.82 26.10
C HIS A 121 18.22 3.13 25.50
N PRO A 122 18.58 4.40 25.20
CA PRO A 122 19.86 4.70 24.54
C PRO A 122 21.12 4.19 25.25
N TYR A 123 21.08 3.95 26.58
CA TYR A 123 22.19 3.34 27.33
C TYR A 123 22.24 1.81 27.27
N LEU A 124 21.20 1.16 26.76
CA LEU A 124 21.04 -0.29 26.66
C LEU A 124 20.30 -0.64 25.35
N THR A 125 21.05 -0.69 24.25
CA THR A 125 20.48 -0.82 22.89
C THR A 125 20.30 -2.26 22.39
N GLN A 126 20.84 -3.25 23.12
CA GLN A 126 20.62 -4.70 22.93
C GLN A 126 20.52 -5.16 21.46
N THR A 127 21.44 -4.68 20.61
CA THR A 127 21.28 -4.77 19.14
C THR A 127 21.28 -6.21 18.63
N ALA A 128 22.11 -7.08 19.20
CA ALA A 128 22.10 -8.51 18.88
C ALA A 128 20.76 -9.18 19.22
N LEU A 129 20.20 -8.90 20.40
CA LEU A 129 18.90 -9.44 20.83
C LEU A 129 17.75 -8.95 19.93
N LEU A 130 17.74 -7.66 19.55
CA LEU A 130 16.74 -7.12 18.63
C LEU A 130 16.84 -7.73 17.22
N GLY A 131 18.07 -7.91 16.72
CA GLY A 131 18.31 -8.55 15.41
C GLY A 131 17.81 -9.99 15.39
N TYR A 132 18.12 -10.74 16.44
CA TYR A 132 17.68 -12.12 16.61
C TYR A 132 16.15 -12.22 16.67
N CYS A 133 15.48 -11.40 17.49
CA CYS A 133 14.01 -11.39 17.54
C CYS A 133 13.38 -11.11 16.16
N ARG A 134 13.95 -10.20 15.36
CA ARG A 134 13.45 -9.94 14.00
C ARG A 134 13.62 -11.14 13.07
N ALA A 135 14.75 -11.83 13.13
CA ALA A 135 15.00 -13.01 12.31
C ALA A 135 14.00 -14.15 12.60
N HIS A 136 13.53 -14.23 13.84
CA HIS A 136 12.55 -15.23 14.28
C HIS A 136 11.10 -14.71 14.31
N ASN A 137 10.80 -13.56 13.70
CA ASN A 137 9.47 -12.94 13.70
C ASN A 137 8.87 -12.68 15.11
N ILE A 138 9.73 -12.45 16.10
CA ILE A 138 9.34 -12.11 17.49
C ILE A 138 9.24 -10.58 17.60
N ALA A 139 8.04 -10.06 17.85
CA ALA A 139 7.88 -8.62 18.10
C ALA A 139 8.56 -8.22 19.42
N VAL A 140 9.13 -7.01 19.52
CA VAL A 140 9.80 -6.56 20.75
C VAL A 140 9.10 -5.36 21.37
N THR A 141 8.83 -5.44 22.67
CA THR A 141 8.25 -4.36 23.48
C THR A 141 9.30 -3.77 24.44
N ALA A 142 9.68 -2.52 24.25
CA ALA A 142 10.58 -1.76 25.12
C ALA A 142 9.86 -1.20 26.35
N TYR A 143 10.27 -1.64 27.55
CA TYR A 143 9.89 -1.00 28.82
C TYR A 143 11.03 -0.13 29.37
N ALA A 144 10.67 0.76 30.30
CA ALA A 144 11.56 1.78 30.85
C ALA A 144 12.32 2.63 29.80
N PRO A 145 11.66 3.09 28.71
CA PRO A 145 12.32 3.84 27.65
C PRO A 145 12.93 5.17 28.12
N LEU A 146 12.49 5.68 29.28
CA LEU A 146 12.96 6.92 29.91
C LEU A 146 13.97 6.69 31.07
N GLY A 147 14.32 5.45 31.37
CA GLY A 147 15.25 5.11 32.47
C GLY A 147 14.67 5.17 33.89
N SER A 148 13.34 5.28 34.02
CA SER A 148 12.54 5.17 35.26
C SER A 148 12.96 6.07 36.44
N PRO A 149 13.05 7.41 36.27
CA PRO A 149 13.62 8.39 37.22
C PRO A 149 13.22 8.29 38.70
N ASN A 150 11.99 7.88 39.02
CA ASN A 150 11.36 8.08 40.34
C ASN A 150 11.08 6.78 41.11
N ARG A 151 11.96 5.77 41.02
CA ARG A 151 11.71 4.46 41.66
C ARG A 151 12.36 4.32 43.05
N PRO A 152 11.62 3.89 44.08
CA PRO A 152 12.11 3.73 45.46
C PRO A 152 13.27 2.73 45.65
N TRP A 153 13.39 1.74 44.77
CA TRP A 153 14.37 0.63 44.85
C TRP A 153 15.59 0.80 43.92
N ALA A 154 15.84 2.01 43.43
CA ALA A 154 17.05 2.27 42.64
C ALA A 154 18.32 2.12 43.51
N PHE A 155 19.26 1.28 43.09
CA PHE A 155 20.54 1.11 43.79
C PHE A 155 21.35 2.41 43.77
N LYS A 156 22.14 2.67 44.83
CA LYS A 156 22.94 3.91 45.01
C LYS A 156 23.86 4.23 43.81
N ASP A 157 24.30 3.22 43.08
CA ASP A 157 25.26 3.34 41.97
C ASP A 157 24.58 3.41 40.58
N THR A 158 23.25 3.40 40.57
CA THR A 158 22.44 3.51 39.35
C THR A 158 22.52 4.95 38.86
N PRO A 159 22.80 5.21 37.57
CA PRO A 159 22.90 6.58 37.09
C PRO A 159 21.57 7.28 37.34
N LYS A 160 21.64 8.52 37.82
CA LYS A 160 20.46 9.40 37.87
C LYS A 160 19.84 9.41 36.47
N ALA A 161 18.51 9.46 36.39
CA ALA A 161 17.68 9.34 35.18
C ALA A 161 18.37 9.81 33.89
N LEU A 162 18.05 9.22 32.73
CA LEU A 162 18.77 9.45 31.47
C LEU A 162 18.98 10.95 31.11
N LEU A 163 18.10 11.84 31.58
CA LEU A 163 18.15 13.30 31.42
C LEU A 163 19.04 14.07 32.42
N ASN A 164 19.47 13.41 33.49
CA ASN A 164 20.36 13.92 34.53
C ASN A 164 21.84 13.59 34.27
N ASP A 165 22.12 12.70 33.30
CA ASP A 165 23.48 12.44 32.83
C ASP A 165 23.91 13.50 31.79
N ARG A 166 25.04 14.17 32.01
CA ARG A 166 25.46 15.32 31.20
C ARG A 166 25.69 14.97 29.72
N LYS A 167 26.14 13.76 29.39
CA LYS A 167 26.44 13.34 28.01
C LYS A 167 25.16 12.95 27.28
N ALA A 168 24.30 12.12 27.90
CA ALA A 168 23.00 11.78 27.32
C ALA A 168 22.09 13.00 27.22
N SER A 169 21.99 13.81 28.28
CA SER A 169 21.19 15.02 28.31
C SER A 169 21.63 16.02 27.23
N LYS A 170 22.93 16.19 26.98
CA LYS A 170 23.40 17.06 25.88
C LYS A 170 22.88 16.61 24.50
N HIS A 171 23.00 15.32 24.18
CA HIS A 171 22.56 14.80 22.87
C HIS A 171 21.04 14.77 22.76
N VAL A 172 20.35 14.27 23.79
CA VAL A 172 18.89 14.21 23.83
C VAL A 172 18.29 15.62 23.83
N LEU A 173 18.83 16.58 24.57
CA LEU A 173 18.36 17.98 24.57
C LEU A 173 18.64 18.70 23.25
N ALA A 174 19.79 18.44 22.61
CA ALA A 174 20.09 19.03 21.31
C ALA A 174 19.12 18.52 20.25
N ILE A 175 18.83 17.21 20.26
CA ILE A 175 17.86 16.60 19.36
C ILE A 175 16.44 17.08 19.71
N ALA A 176 16.08 17.13 21.00
CA ALA A 176 14.83 17.69 21.48
C ALA A 176 14.59 19.11 20.96
N LYS A 177 15.59 19.99 21.08
CA LYS A 177 15.55 21.35 20.54
C LYS A 177 15.45 21.36 19.01
N LYS A 178 16.21 20.50 18.32
CA LYS A 178 16.20 20.39 16.84
C LYS A 178 14.84 19.99 16.30
N HIS A 179 14.12 19.15 17.03
CA HIS A 179 12.80 18.64 16.65
C HIS A 179 11.63 19.38 17.29
N ASP A 180 11.92 20.36 18.14
CA ASP A 180 10.94 21.05 19.00
C ASP A 180 10.06 20.05 19.79
N LYS A 181 10.72 19.11 20.47
CA LYS A 181 10.10 18.05 21.26
C LYS A 181 10.72 17.96 22.64
N SER A 182 10.01 17.30 23.55
CA SER A 182 10.58 17.03 24.87
C SER A 182 11.65 15.94 24.80
N PRO A 183 12.57 15.91 25.77
CA PRO A 183 13.52 14.81 25.87
C PRO A 183 12.86 13.43 26.04
N ALA A 184 11.71 13.36 26.73
CA ALA A 184 10.96 12.11 26.87
C ALA A 184 10.43 11.64 25.51
N GLN A 185 9.93 12.56 24.69
CA GLN A 185 9.46 12.25 23.35
C GLN A 185 10.59 11.75 22.46
N ILE A 186 11.78 12.37 22.51
CA ILE A 186 12.96 11.90 21.78
C ILE A 186 13.30 10.45 22.15
N LEU A 187 13.29 10.13 23.45
CA LEU A 187 13.64 8.80 23.95
C LEU A 187 12.60 7.74 23.61
N ILE A 188 11.31 8.07 23.63
CA ILE A 188 10.24 7.15 23.20
C ILE A 188 10.28 6.97 21.68
N ARG A 189 10.46 8.06 20.93
CA ARG A 189 10.52 7.99 19.47
C ARG A 189 11.73 7.20 18.98
N TYR A 190 12.86 7.28 19.68
CA TYR A 190 14.04 6.45 19.41
C TYR A 190 13.72 4.94 19.41
N GLN A 191 12.85 4.49 20.32
CA GLN A 191 12.41 3.09 20.37
C GLN A 191 11.52 2.74 19.18
N ILE A 192 10.55 3.61 18.88
CA ILE A 192 9.56 3.42 17.81
C ILE A 192 10.25 3.39 16.44
N GLU A 193 11.25 4.27 16.21
CA GLU A 193 12.07 4.26 14.98
C GLU A 193 12.92 2.99 14.85
N LYS A 194 13.19 2.30 15.96
CA LYS A 194 13.79 0.95 15.94
C LYS A 194 12.78 -0.17 15.72
N GLY A 195 11.52 0.14 15.45
CA GLY A 195 10.46 -0.84 15.26
C GLY A 195 10.05 -1.56 16.55
N LEU A 196 10.27 -0.95 17.72
CA LEU A 196 9.88 -1.50 19.01
C LEU A 196 8.53 -0.93 19.46
N ALA A 197 7.61 -1.79 19.91
CA ALA A 197 6.48 -1.34 20.72
C ALA A 197 7.04 -0.74 22.02
N THR A 198 6.52 0.37 22.52
CA THR A 198 7.15 1.10 23.63
C THR A 198 6.15 1.45 24.70
N ILE A 199 6.42 1.07 25.96
CA ILE A 199 5.52 1.27 27.09
C ILE A 199 6.11 2.26 28.12
N PRO A 200 6.07 3.58 27.85
CA PRO A 200 6.52 4.59 28.80
C PRO A 200 5.49 4.76 29.93
N ASN A 201 5.97 5.01 31.14
CA ASN A 201 5.11 5.39 32.25
C ASN A 201 5.10 6.92 32.39
N ALA A 202 3.94 7.55 32.24
CA ALA A 202 3.72 8.99 32.42
C ALA A 202 3.44 9.39 33.89
N GLY A 203 3.32 8.41 34.79
CA GLY A 203 2.80 8.63 36.15
C GLY A 203 1.34 9.06 36.12
N ARG A 204 0.93 9.89 37.09
CA ARG A 204 -0.42 10.49 37.16
C ARG A 204 -0.53 11.82 36.38
N SER A 205 0.49 12.20 35.63
CA SER A 205 0.52 13.48 34.93
C SER A 205 -0.17 13.35 33.57
N GLU A 206 -1.35 13.94 33.46
CA GLU A 206 -2.09 14.08 32.20
C GLU A 206 -1.22 14.75 31.12
N LYS A 207 -0.46 15.78 31.49
CA LYS A 207 0.54 16.40 30.62
C LYS A 207 1.51 15.39 30.03
N PHE A 208 2.10 14.50 30.83
CA PHE A 208 3.04 13.50 30.32
C PHE A 208 2.36 12.37 29.54
N LEU A 209 1.07 12.09 29.78
CA LEU A 209 0.30 11.16 28.95
C LEU A 209 0.11 11.73 27.54
N CYS A 210 -0.34 12.99 27.44
CA CYS A 210 -0.46 13.73 26.18
C CYS A 210 0.92 13.86 25.49
N GLU A 211 1.97 14.19 26.25
CA GLU A 211 3.32 14.34 25.71
C GLU A 211 3.86 13.00 25.15
N ASN A 212 3.68 11.89 25.87
CA ASN A 212 4.15 10.56 25.46
C ASN A 212 3.41 10.03 24.23
N ILE A 213 2.11 10.32 24.06
CA ILE A 213 1.37 9.84 22.87
C ILE A 213 1.69 10.69 21.63
N ASN A 214 2.07 11.96 21.81
CA ASN A 214 2.50 12.86 20.74
C ASN A 214 3.88 12.51 20.14
N VAL A 215 4.43 11.33 20.42
CA VAL A 215 5.70 10.86 19.83
C VAL A 215 5.59 10.48 18.35
N PHE A 216 4.37 10.42 17.81
CA PHE A 216 4.12 10.03 16.42
C PHE A 216 4.19 11.20 15.43
N ASP A 217 4.12 12.44 15.93
CA ASP A 217 4.05 13.67 15.13
C ASP A 217 5.40 14.17 14.58
N PHE A 218 6.51 13.53 14.96
CA PHE A 218 7.84 13.79 14.43
C PHE A 218 8.57 12.48 14.10
N CYS A 219 9.67 12.54 13.35
CA CYS A 219 10.59 11.43 13.15
C CYS A 219 12.01 11.87 13.49
N LEU A 220 12.81 10.95 14.03
CA LEU A 220 14.22 11.23 14.24
C LEU A 220 14.94 11.07 12.91
N ARG A 221 15.80 12.02 12.55
CA ARG A 221 16.61 11.92 11.32
C ARG A 221 17.66 10.82 11.49
N PRO A 222 18.21 10.27 10.39
CA PRO A 222 19.27 9.26 10.47
C PRO A 222 20.44 9.67 11.38
N GLU A 223 20.82 10.94 11.39
CA GLU A 223 21.92 11.44 12.24
C GLU A 223 21.52 11.48 13.72
N ASP A 224 20.26 11.80 14.02
CA ASP A 224 19.75 11.82 15.40
C ASP A 224 19.65 10.39 15.96
N MET A 225 19.26 9.43 15.11
CA MET A 225 19.27 8.01 15.43
C MET A 225 20.68 7.49 15.69
N VAL A 226 21.67 7.89 14.89
CA VAL A 226 23.09 7.55 15.10
C VAL A 226 23.61 8.16 16.40
N ALA A 227 23.28 9.42 16.68
CA ALA A 227 23.70 10.11 17.89
C ALA A 227 23.12 9.48 19.16
N LEU A 228 21.83 9.12 19.17
CA LEU A 228 21.20 8.43 20.29
C LEU A 228 21.70 6.98 20.43
N HIS A 229 21.95 6.29 19.32
CA HIS A 229 22.50 4.94 19.35
C HIS A 229 23.94 4.91 19.89
N GLY A 230 24.74 5.91 19.57
CA GLY A 230 26.11 6.09 20.08
C GLY A 230 26.19 6.38 21.59
N LEU A 231 25.05 6.57 22.27
CA LEU A 231 25.00 6.64 23.73
C LEU A 231 25.10 5.26 24.40
N ASN A 232 25.05 4.16 23.65
CA ASN A 232 25.05 2.82 24.24
C ASN A 232 26.23 2.60 25.20
N ALA A 233 25.94 2.10 26.39
CA ALA A 233 26.93 1.75 27.41
C ALA A 233 26.66 0.38 28.04
N ASN A 234 25.74 -0.41 27.44
CA ASN A 234 25.25 -1.68 27.98
C ASN A 234 24.81 -1.59 29.45
N ARG A 235 24.24 -0.45 29.86
CA ARG A 235 23.94 -0.16 31.26
C ARG A 235 22.45 -0.34 31.56
N ARG A 236 22.14 -1.29 32.43
CA ARG A 236 20.77 -1.54 32.93
C ARG A 236 20.42 -0.67 34.13
N TYR A 237 19.17 -0.25 34.16
CA TYR A 237 18.49 0.36 35.30
C TYR A 237 17.85 -0.68 36.24
N PHE A 238 17.63 -1.91 35.75
CA PHE A 238 17.12 -3.05 36.52
C PHE A 238 18.17 -4.17 36.58
N LYS A 239 18.60 -4.54 37.80
CA LYS A 239 19.46 -5.70 38.03
C LYS A 239 18.60 -6.86 38.48
N PHE A 240 18.59 -7.95 37.72
CA PHE A 240 17.97 -9.20 38.11
C PHE A 240 19.02 -10.01 38.89
N THR A 241 19.06 -9.84 40.22
CA THR A 241 19.94 -10.64 41.08
C THR A 241 19.14 -11.79 41.67
N GLY A 242 19.19 -12.94 41.02
CA GLY A 242 18.56 -14.18 41.49
C GLY A 242 19.28 -15.39 40.93
N HIS A 243 20.05 -16.04 41.80
CA HIS A 243 20.96 -17.17 41.61
C HIS A 243 22.30 -16.93 40.87
N LYS A 244 23.37 -17.32 41.57
CA LYS A 244 24.70 -17.55 41.04
C LYS A 244 24.54 -18.44 39.80
N MET A 245 24.94 -17.95 38.62
CA MET A 245 25.43 -18.89 37.62
C MET A 245 26.60 -19.60 38.28
N ASP A 246 26.53 -20.93 38.30
CA ASP A 246 27.60 -21.75 38.84
C ASP A 246 28.95 -21.31 38.28
N LYS A 247 29.93 -21.40 39.17
CA LYS A 247 31.33 -21.10 38.96
C LYS A 247 31.87 -21.77 37.69
N ILE A 248 31.80 -21.09 36.55
CA ILE A 248 32.84 -21.16 35.52
C ILE A 248 33.05 -19.73 34.99
N ASN A 249 34.14 -19.12 35.49
CA ASN A 249 34.80 -17.89 35.00
C ASN A 249 34.17 -16.52 35.30
N LEU A 250 34.13 -16.17 36.60
CA LEU A 250 33.95 -14.80 37.11
C LEU A 250 35.30 -14.14 37.51
N LEU A 251 36.33 -14.29 36.67
CA LEU A 251 37.66 -13.73 36.96
C LEU A 251 38.30 -13.03 35.76
N THR A 252 37.57 -12.16 35.07
CA THR A 252 38.19 -11.10 34.24
C THR A 252 37.19 -9.99 34.02
N ILE A 253 37.59 -8.74 34.21
CA ILE A 253 36.80 -7.50 33.98
C ILE A 253 36.03 -6.99 35.21
N TYR A 254 36.77 -6.75 36.30
CA TYR A 254 36.44 -5.69 37.26
C TYR A 254 37.71 -4.97 37.75
N THR A 255 38.57 -4.57 36.82
CA THR A 255 39.60 -3.56 37.13
C THR A 255 39.99 -2.85 35.84
N VAL A 256 39.98 -1.52 35.92
CA VAL A 256 40.62 -0.50 35.08
C VAL A 256 39.62 0.52 34.49
N ASN A 257 39.77 1.74 35.01
CA ASN A 257 39.34 3.05 34.50
C ASN A 257 38.00 3.66 34.94
N THR A 258 37.85 3.81 36.25
CA THR A 258 37.67 5.15 36.85
C THR A 258 39.04 5.82 36.98
N TYR A 259 39.43 6.66 36.02
CA TYR A 259 40.36 7.79 36.19
C TYR A 259 40.49 8.45 34.80
N LEU A 260 40.51 9.80 34.75
CA LEU A 260 40.66 10.65 33.56
C LEU A 260 39.40 10.93 32.74
N ASN A 261 38.61 11.91 33.19
CA ASN A 261 38.53 13.24 32.53
C ASN A 261 37.30 14.03 32.97
N MET A 262 37.34 14.51 34.22
CA MET A 262 36.82 15.84 34.55
C MET A 262 37.91 16.86 34.20
N ARG A 263 37.68 17.73 33.20
CA ARG A 263 38.09 19.15 33.14
C ARG A 263 37.92 19.68 31.71
N TRP A 264 37.58 20.97 31.61
CA TRP A 264 37.41 21.79 30.40
C TRP A 264 36.08 21.55 29.66
N GLN A 265 35.12 22.47 29.47
CA GLN A 265 35.05 23.92 29.63
C GLN A 265 33.65 24.32 30.15
N ARG A 266 33.62 25.10 31.22
CA ARG A 266 32.49 25.98 31.62
C ARG A 266 33.18 27.27 32.07
N LEU A 267 33.32 28.21 31.15
CA LEU A 267 33.74 29.59 31.41
C LEU A 267 33.15 30.45 30.29
N ALA A 268 31.99 31.05 30.58
CA ALA A 268 31.54 32.36 30.11
C ALA A 268 30.15 32.65 30.70
N CYS A 269 30.15 33.53 31.71
CA CYS A 269 29.17 34.56 32.12
C CYS A 269 27.67 34.17 32.21
N ILE A 270 26.97 34.22 33.35
CA ILE A 270 26.71 35.33 34.31
C ILE A 270 26.38 36.66 33.61
N HIS A 271 25.07 36.95 33.41
CA HIS A 271 24.47 38.19 33.90
C HIS A 271 22.94 38.11 33.96
N THR A 272 22.44 38.91 34.89
CA THR A 272 21.12 39.05 35.51
C THR A 272 20.07 39.77 34.67
N GLY A 273 18.79 39.60 35.06
CA GLY A 273 17.89 40.73 35.24
C GLY A 273 16.88 41.00 34.12
N SER A 274 15.62 40.96 34.51
CA SER A 274 14.39 41.38 33.83
C SER A 274 14.52 42.37 32.67
N ILE A 275 13.94 41.99 31.52
CA ILE A 275 13.24 42.92 30.62
C ILE A 275 11.89 42.28 30.25
N LEU A 276 10.85 43.02 30.59
CA LEU A 276 9.46 42.83 30.20
C LEU A 276 9.30 42.74 28.67
N SER A 277 8.31 41.96 28.23
CA SER A 277 7.77 41.90 26.87
C SER A 277 8.70 41.30 25.80
N ALA A 278 8.54 40.01 25.55
CA ALA A 278 8.79 39.44 24.23
C ALA A 278 7.47 38.79 23.80
N LYS A 279 6.84 39.38 22.78
CA LYS A 279 5.56 38.99 22.18
C LYS A 279 5.50 37.48 21.94
N MET A 280 4.33 36.90 22.19
CA MET A 280 3.96 35.56 21.69
C MET A 280 4.35 35.46 20.21
N PRO A 281 5.03 34.38 19.76
CA PRO A 281 5.12 34.08 18.35
C PRO A 281 3.70 33.88 17.81
N ASP A 282 3.37 34.52 16.70
CA ASP A 282 2.09 34.43 16.01
C ASP A 282 1.83 32.98 15.55
N THR A 283 0.92 32.28 16.23
CA THR A 283 0.58 30.86 16.00
C THR A 283 -0.59 30.64 15.04
N ARG A 284 -1.01 31.65 14.25
CA ARG A 284 -2.18 31.49 13.36
C ARG A 284 -1.82 30.65 12.13
N THR A 285 -2.25 29.39 12.12
CA THR A 285 -2.20 28.55 10.91
C THR A 285 -3.04 29.22 9.83
N LYS A 286 -2.43 29.68 8.74
CA LYS A 286 -3.13 30.32 7.64
C LYS A 286 -3.88 29.27 6.82
N ILE A 287 -5.21 29.29 6.89
CA ILE A 287 -6.08 28.42 6.08
C ILE A 287 -6.05 28.93 4.63
N PRO A 288 -5.77 28.06 3.63
CA PRO A 288 -5.84 28.42 2.21
C PRO A 288 -7.27 28.75 1.77
N ASP A 289 -7.38 29.54 0.71
CA ASP A 289 -8.66 29.93 0.12
C ASP A 289 -8.96 29.16 -1.17
N ILE A 290 -10.25 28.92 -1.43
CA ILE A 290 -10.80 28.66 -2.76
C ILE A 290 -11.21 30.00 -3.37
N VAL A 291 -10.91 30.18 -4.65
CA VAL A 291 -11.39 31.31 -5.45
C VAL A 291 -12.72 30.93 -6.08
N MET A 292 -13.80 31.62 -5.72
CA MET A 292 -15.12 31.44 -6.33
C MET A 292 -15.19 32.11 -7.71
N ASN A 293 -16.21 31.83 -8.52
CA ASN A 293 -16.28 32.38 -9.89
C ASN A 293 -16.45 33.91 -9.98
N ASN A 294 -16.75 34.58 -8.87
CA ASN A 294 -16.71 36.03 -8.73
C ASN A 294 -15.41 36.58 -8.13
N GLU A 295 -14.33 35.78 -8.10
CA GLU A 295 -13.00 36.12 -7.59
C GLU A 295 -12.90 36.34 -6.06
N LEU A 296 -14.01 36.22 -5.32
CA LEU A 296 -13.96 36.26 -3.86
C LEU A 296 -13.34 34.98 -3.31
N ARG A 297 -12.57 35.17 -2.23
CA ARG A 297 -11.82 34.10 -1.57
C ARG A 297 -12.58 33.55 -0.38
N MET A 298 -12.84 32.25 -0.40
CA MET A 298 -13.50 31.51 0.67
C MET A 298 -12.49 30.55 1.32
N PRO A 299 -12.22 30.63 2.63
CA PRO A 299 -11.31 29.69 3.28
C PRO A 299 -11.79 28.24 3.11
N VAL A 300 -10.89 27.35 2.69
CA VAL A 300 -11.20 25.96 2.33
C VAL A 300 -11.68 25.10 3.50
N LEU A 301 -11.40 25.53 4.74
CA LEU A 301 -11.87 24.88 5.96
C LEU A 301 -12.70 25.87 6.78
N GLY A 302 -13.97 25.51 7.01
CA GLY A 302 -14.88 26.24 7.88
C GLY A 302 -15.38 25.42 9.06
N ILE A 303 -16.06 26.08 10.00
CA ILE A 303 -16.72 25.43 11.15
C ILE A 303 -18.22 25.27 10.89
N GLY A 304 -18.69 24.02 10.87
CA GLY A 304 -20.12 23.71 10.76
C GLY A 304 -20.83 23.82 12.11
N THR A 305 -21.95 24.55 12.17
CA THR A 305 -22.63 24.88 13.45
C THR A 305 -23.92 24.09 13.73
N TRP A 306 -24.33 23.20 12.82
CA TRP A 306 -25.55 22.40 12.95
C TRP A 306 -25.51 21.43 14.14
N GLY A 307 -26.52 21.45 15.02
CA GLY A 307 -26.63 20.50 16.14
C GLY A 307 -25.85 20.89 17.41
N ILE A 308 -25.13 22.01 17.41
CA ILE A 308 -24.53 22.59 18.61
C ILE A 308 -25.59 23.42 19.35
N LYS A 309 -25.72 23.21 20.67
CA LYS A 309 -26.70 23.93 21.49
C LYS A 309 -26.33 25.42 21.56
N PRO A 310 -27.33 26.33 21.53
CA PRO A 310 -27.09 27.77 21.68
C PRO A 310 -26.24 28.14 22.90
N SER A 311 -26.43 27.48 24.04
CA SER A 311 -25.68 27.73 25.29
C SER A 311 -24.16 27.49 25.18
N GLU A 312 -23.72 26.70 24.21
CA GLU A 312 -22.30 26.34 24.01
C GLU A 312 -21.68 27.10 22.82
N MET A 313 -22.53 27.66 21.95
CA MET A 313 -22.12 28.23 20.67
C MET A 313 -21.18 29.42 20.81
N VAL A 314 -21.45 30.33 21.76
CA VAL A 314 -20.62 31.53 21.94
C VAL A 314 -19.16 31.15 22.17
N ASN A 315 -18.91 30.22 23.09
CA ASN A 315 -17.55 29.81 23.45
C ASN A 315 -16.86 29.04 22.32
N ILE A 316 -17.60 28.21 21.59
CA ILE A 316 -17.05 27.44 20.46
C ILE A 316 -16.57 28.39 19.35
N ILE A 317 -17.40 29.37 18.96
CA ILE A 317 -17.03 30.33 17.90
C ILE A 317 -15.86 31.22 18.34
N LYS A 318 -15.85 31.69 19.60
CA LYS A 318 -14.71 32.45 20.13
C LYS A 318 -13.41 31.67 19.99
N LYS A 319 -13.40 30.40 20.42
CA LYS A 319 -12.23 29.52 20.33
C LYS A 319 -11.83 29.22 18.88
N ALA A 320 -12.80 28.98 18.01
CA ALA A 320 -12.52 28.76 16.59
C ALA A 320 -11.79 29.95 15.96
N ILE A 321 -12.23 31.18 16.26
CA ILE A 321 -11.56 32.41 15.80
C ILE A 321 -10.13 32.50 16.37
N ASP A 322 -9.95 32.21 17.67
CA ASP A 322 -8.63 32.21 18.33
C ASP A 322 -7.66 31.20 17.70
N TYR A 323 -8.17 30.06 17.23
CA TYR A 323 -7.36 29.02 16.59
C TYR A 323 -7.05 29.27 15.11
N GLY A 324 -7.70 30.25 14.49
CA GLY A 324 -7.42 30.63 13.11
C GLY A 324 -8.53 30.27 12.11
N TYR A 325 -9.67 29.75 12.56
CA TYR A 325 -10.84 29.63 11.68
C TYR A 325 -11.30 31.02 11.26
N ARG A 326 -11.56 31.17 9.96
CA ARG A 326 -12.12 32.39 9.38
C ARG A 326 -13.42 32.13 8.63
N HIS A 327 -13.72 30.89 8.27
CA HIS A 327 -14.98 30.49 7.64
C HIS A 327 -15.95 29.89 8.68
N ILE A 328 -17.13 30.50 8.85
CA ILE A 328 -18.19 30.04 9.76
C ILE A 328 -19.45 29.74 8.95
N ASP A 329 -19.90 28.48 8.99
CA ASP A 329 -21.14 28.05 8.32
C ASP A 329 -22.30 27.90 9.31
N THR A 330 -23.38 28.64 9.06
CA THR A 330 -24.63 28.57 9.83
C THR A 330 -25.86 28.61 8.92
N ALA A 331 -27.05 28.61 9.51
CA ALA A 331 -28.31 28.88 8.85
C ALA A 331 -29.34 29.37 9.87
N SER A 332 -30.33 30.14 9.41
CA SER A 332 -31.51 30.55 10.20
C SER A 332 -32.16 29.37 10.95
N LEU A 333 -32.26 28.23 10.26
CA LEU A 333 -32.79 26.97 10.78
C LEU A 333 -32.08 26.43 12.03
N HIS A 334 -30.79 26.73 12.18
CA HIS A 334 -29.99 26.19 13.29
C HIS A 334 -30.37 26.85 14.63
N LYS A 335 -31.11 27.98 14.59
CA LYS A 335 -31.57 28.75 15.76
C LYS A 335 -30.45 29.14 16.72
N ASN A 336 -29.24 29.35 16.19
CA ASN A 336 -28.04 29.70 16.96
C ASN A 336 -27.27 30.90 16.39
N GLU A 337 -27.77 31.55 15.33
CA GLU A 337 -27.17 32.74 14.71
C GLU A 337 -26.91 33.87 15.72
N ARG A 338 -27.81 34.07 16.69
CA ARG A 338 -27.64 35.11 17.73
C ARG A 338 -26.38 34.92 18.57
N GLN A 339 -26.09 33.68 18.94
CA GLN A 339 -24.92 33.34 19.75
C GLN A 339 -23.63 33.37 18.93
N ILE A 340 -23.72 33.05 17.64
CA ILE A 340 -22.59 33.21 16.71
C ILE A 340 -22.26 34.71 16.58
N GLY A 341 -23.27 35.56 16.39
CA GLY A 341 -23.12 37.01 16.33
C GLY A 341 -22.51 37.61 17.60
N GLU A 342 -22.99 37.17 18.77
CA GLU A 342 -22.42 37.57 20.07
C GLU A 342 -20.93 37.21 20.17
N ALA A 343 -20.52 36.03 19.70
CA ALA A 343 -19.12 35.61 19.72
C ALA A 343 -18.25 36.43 18.75
N ILE A 344 -18.73 36.67 17.53
CA ILE A 344 -18.04 37.49 16.52
C ILE A 344 -17.85 38.91 17.06
N LYS A 345 -18.92 39.53 17.56
CA LYS A 345 -18.86 40.87 18.16
C LYS A 345 -17.84 40.93 19.28
N LYS A 346 -17.87 39.99 20.23
CA LYS A 346 -16.87 39.93 21.31
C LYS A 346 -15.44 39.83 20.78
N LYS A 347 -15.19 39.05 19.72
CA LYS A 347 -13.85 38.90 19.15
C LYS A 347 -13.37 40.12 18.36
N ILE A 348 -14.29 40.87 17.77
CA ILE A 348 -14.01 42.17 17.16
C ILE A 348 -13.73 43.21 18.24
N ASP A 349 -14.56 43.27 19.29
CA ASP A 349 -14.39 44.18 20.44
C ASP A 349 -13.07 43.88 21.22
N GLU A 350 -12.62 42.62 21.22
CA GLU A 350 -11.33 42.17 21.75
C GLU A 350 -10.13 42.48 20.81
N ASP A 351 -10.36 43.09 19.64
CA ASP A 351 -9.37 43.31 18.56
C ASP A 351 -8.64 42.02 18.11
N ALA A 352 -9.29 40.86 18.28
CA ALA A 352 -8.72 39.56 17.94
C ALA A 352 -8.82 39.27 16.43
N VAL A 353 -9.86 39.80 15.77
CA VAL A 353 -10.17 39.63 14.34
C VAL A 353 -10.96 40.82 13.84
N LYS A 354 -10.88 41.13 12.55
CA LYS A 354 -11.76 42.12 11.90
C LYS A 354 -12.90 41.45 11.14
N ARG A 355 -14.01 42.16 10.90
CA ARG A 355 -15.17 41.61 10.19
C ARG A 355 -14.78 41.14 8.78
N GLU A 356 -13.95 41.91 8.08
CA GLU A 356 -13.46 41.60 6.72
C GLU A 356 -12.51 40.39 6.66
N GLU A 357 -11.98 39.94 7.79
CA GLU A 357 -11.17 38.72 7.88
C GLU A 357 -12.01 37.46 8.04
N LEU A 358 -13.31 37.59 8.35
CA LEU A 358 -14.25 36.47 8.51
C LEU A 358 -15.08 36.27 7.24
N PHE A 359 -15.30 35.00 6.89
CA PHE A 359 -16.19 34.55 5.84
C PHE A 359 -17.41 33.86 6.46
N ILE A 360 -18.53 34.56 6.48
CA ILE A 360 -19.77 34.10 7.14
C ILE A 360 -20.75 33.56 6.09
N VAL A 361 -21.20 32.32 6.29
CA VAL A 361 -22.22 31.67 5.46
C VAL A 361 -23.51 31.51 6.26
N SER A 362 -24.65 31.95 5.69
CA SER A 362 -25.99 31.62 6.21
C SER A 362 -26.90 31.13 5.07
N LYS A 363 -28.08 30.60 5.42
CA LYS A 363 -28.98 29.93 4.47
C LYS A 363 -30.44 30.37 4.65
N LEU A 364 -31.09 30.64 3.51
CA LEU A 364 -32.53 30.86 3.40
C LEU A 364 -33.26 29.54 3.60
N TRP A 365 -34.11 29.46 4.62
CA TRP A 365 -34.88 28.25 4.91
C TRP A 365 -36.12 28.13 4.01
N ASN A 366 -36.60 26.89 3.87
CA ASN A 366 -37.70 26.49 2.99
C ASN A 366 -38.97 27.34 3.17
N THR A 367 -39.26 27.81 4.39
CA THR A 367 -40.44 28.63 4.70
C THR A 367 -40.36 30.07 4.18
N SER A 368 -39.28 30.44 3.53
CA SER A 368 -39.03 31.82 3.05
C SER A 368 -38.66 31.88 1.57
N HIS A 369 -39.06 30.86 0.80
CA HIS A 369 -38.84 30.82 -0.66
C HIS A 369 -39.66 31.84 -1.44
N ASP A 370 -40.81 32.27 -0.90
CA ASP A 370 -41.60 33.33 -1.52
C ASP A 370 -40.72 34.58 -1.71
N PRO A 371 -40.58 35.10 -2.95
CA PRO A 371 -39.74 36.26 -3.26
C PRO A 371 -39.93 37.45 -2.31
N GLU A 372 -41.15 37.69 -1.82
CA GLU A 372 -41.46 38.80 -0.91
C GLU A 372 -40.81 38.61 0.48
N ASN A 373 -40.58 37.36 0.88
CA ASN A 373 -40.04 37.01 2.20
C ASN A 373 -38.51 36.87 2.22
N VAL A 374 -37.87 36.67 1.05
CA VAL A 374 -36.41 36.42 0.93
C VAL A 374 -35.59 37.52 1.60
N LYS A 375 -35.90 38.79 1.32
CA LYS A 375 -35.19 39.94 1.89
C LYS A 375 -35.38 40.08 3.39
N CYS A 376 -36.61 39.84 3.88
CA CYS A 376 -36.91 39.87 5.30
C CYS A 376 -36.14 38.77 6.06
N ALA A 377 -36.10 37.55 5.50
CA ALA A 377 -35.36 36.44 6.07
C ALA A 377 -33.85 36.71 6.13
N CYS A 378 -33.26 37.25 5.06
CA CYS A 378 -31.85 37.64 5.05
C CYS A 378 -31.54 38.72 6.11
N ARG A 379 -32.38 39.76 6.20
CA ARG A 379 -32.24 40.81 7.24
C ARG A 379 -32.41 40.27 8.66
N LYS A 380 -33.27 39.27 8.86
CA LYS A 380 -33.41 38.59 10.16
C LYS A 380 -32.11 37.86 10.53
N SER A 381 -31.50 37.15 9.59
CA SER A 381 -30.19 36.52 9.81
C SER A 381 -29.09 37.55 10.10
N LEU A 382 -29.01 38.66 9.34
CA LEU A 382 -28.09 39.77 9.61
C LEU A 382 -28.28 40.36 11.01
N CYS A 383 -29.54 40.61 11.41
CA CYS A 383 -29.88 41.11 12.74
C CYS A 383 -29.46 40.13 13.85
N ASN A 384 -29.75 38.84 13.68
CA ASN A 384 -29.32 37.82 14.63
C ASN A 384 -27.80 37.78 14.76
N LEU A 385 -27.09 37.76 13.63
CA LEU A 385 -25.62 37.74 13.60
C LEU A 385 -24.99 39.07 14.05
N GLY A 386 -25.76 40.16 14.09
CA GLY A 386 -25.25 41.51 14.37
C GLY A 386 -24.28 41.99 13.29
N LEU A 387 -24.54 41.67 12.02
CA LEU A 387 -23.67 41.98 10.88
C LEU A 387 -24.38 42.87 9.86
N ASP A 388 -23.60 43.70 9.16
CA ASP A 388 -24.10 44.53 8.06
C ASP A 388 -24.25 43.75 6.74
N TYR A 389 -23.42 42.72 6.55
CA TYR A 389 -23.46 41.85 5.38
C TYR A 389 -23.09 40.40 5.71
N ILE A 390 -23.56 39.46 4.88
CA ILE A 390 -23.18 38.04 4.85
C ILE A 390 -22.24 37.80 3.66
N ASP A 391 -21.17 37.01 3.83
CA ASP A 391 -20.24 36.77 2.71
C ASP A 391 -20.87 35.87 1.65
N LEU A 392 -21.56 34.81 2.06
CA LEU A 392 -22.28 33.89 1.17
C LEU A 392 -23.66 33.51 1.74
N TYR A 393 -24.73 33.78 0.98
CA TYR A 393 -26.09 33.42 1.36
C TYR A 393 -26.65 32.32 0.45
N LEU A 394 -26.98 31.16 1.02
CA LEU A 394 -27.38 29.97 0.26
C LEU A 394 -28.90 29.75 0.28
N MET A 395 -29.46 29.27 -0.83
CA MET A 395 -30.78 28.64 -0.81
C MET A 395 -30.63 27.23 -0.22
N HIS A 396 -31.24 26.96 0.94
CA HIS A 396 -30.94 25.75 1.71
C HIS A 396 -31.41 24.46 1.01
N THR A 397 -32.56 24.49 0.32
CA THR A 397 -33.05 23.40 -0.54
C THR A 397 -33.82 24.00 -1.72
N PRO A 398 -34.10 23.27 -2.82
CA PRO A 398 -34.91 23.81 -3.92
C PRO A 398 -36.42 23.85 -3.64
N MET A 399 -36.87 23.51 -2.41
CA MET A 399 -38.29 23.36 -2.09
C MET A 399 -38.80 24.42 -1.13
N GLY A 400 -39.82 25.17 -1.56
CA GLY A 400 -40.56 26.07 -0.69
C GLY A 400 -41.55 25.36 0.23
N ALA A 401 -41.75 25.91 1.43
CA ALA A 401 -42.74 25.50 2.42
C ALA A 401 -43.57 26.73 2.85
N PRO A 402 -44.83 26.54 3.28
CA PRO A 402 -45.62 27.67 3.76
C PRO A 402 -45.03 28.27 5.03
N SER A 403 -45.44 29.48 5.38
CA SER A 403 -45.08 30.07 6.68
C SER A 403 -45.54 29.15 7.82
N PRO A 404 -44.70 28.91 8.83
CA PRO A 404 -45.07 28.05 9.95
C PRO A 404 -46.15 28.71 10.81
N HIS A 405 -46.97 27.90 11.48
CA HIS A 405 -47.99 28.40 12.42
C HIS A 405 -47.38 28.86 13.74
N ASP A 406 -46.25 28.26 14.12
CA ASP A 406 -45.41 28.61 15.26
C ASP A 406 -43.97 28.77 14.75
N GLU A 407 -43.30 29.87 15.12
CA GLU A 407 -41.89 30.12 14.76
C GLU A 407 -40.93 29.01 15.22
N ASN A 408 -41.37 28.14 16.12
CA ASN A 408 -40.64 26.96 16.56
C ASN A 408 -40.75 25.76 15.61
N GLU A 409 -41.71 25.75 14.68
CA GLU A 409 -41.88 24.69 13.69
C GLU A 409 -40.76 24.70 12.64
N PHE A 410 -40.07 23.57 12.53
CA PHE A 410 -38.99 23.37 11.57
C PHE A 410 -39.52 23.22 10.13
N ALA A 411 -40.69 22.62 9.97
CA ALA A 411 -41.42 22.52 8.71
C ALA A 411 -42.92 22.39 9.02
N PRO A 412 -43.78 23.23 8.44
CA PRO A 412 -45.23 23.09 8.60
C PRO A 412 -45.68 21.72 8.09
N THR A 413 -46.57 21.06 8.83
CA THR A 413 -47.08 19.75 8.46
C THR A 413 -48.60 19.66 8.52
N LYS A 414 -49.19 18.79 7.69
CA LYS A 414 -50.59 18.39 7.76
C LYS A 414 -50.66 16.88 7.93
N ASN A 415 -51.28 16.41 9.01
CA ASN A 415 -51.35 14.98 9.36
C ASN A 415 -49.97 14.31 9.43
N GLY A 416 -48.97 15.02 9.97
CA GLY A 416 -47.60 14.54 10.07
C GLY A 416 -46.85 14.45 8.73
N LYS A 417 -47.42 14.98 7.64
CA LYS A 417 -46.75 15.10 6.34
C LYS A 417 -46.28 16.54 6.10
N PRO A 418 -45.04 16.75 5.63
CA PRO A 418 -44.50 18.06 5.30
C PRO A 418 -45.36 18.74 4.23
N LEU A 419 -45.64 20.03 4.43
CA LEU A 419 -46.31 20.88 3.47
C LEU A 419 -45.27 21.60 2.61
N PHE A 420 -45.61 21.76 1.33
CA PHE A 420 -44.78 22.46 0.35
C PHE A 420 -45.61 23.49 -0.39
N THR A 421 -44.95 24.52 -0.89
CA THR A 421 -45.54 25.53 -1.78
C THR A 421 -45.17 25.22 -3.22
N SER A 422 -45.95 25.75 -4.17
CA SER A 422 -45.62 25.74 -5.60
C SER A 422 -44.67 26.87 -6.02
N VAL A 423 -44.09 27.62 -5.06
CA VAL A 423 -43.09 28.66 -5.35
C VAL A 423 -41.90 28.02 -6.04
N ASP A 424 -41.60 28.53 -7.23
CA ASP A 424 -40.47 28.08 -8.04
C ASP A 424 -39.16 28.62 -7.47
N TYR A 425 -38.13 27.78 -7.35
CA TYR A 425 -36.83 28.22 -6.85
C TYR A 425 -36.18 29.28 -7.76
N LEU A 426 -36.58 29.39 -9.03
CA LEU A 426 -36.09 30.46 -9.91
C LEU A 426 -36.54 31.85 -9.45
N SER A 427 -37.78 32.00 -8.99
CA SER A 427 -38.25 33.30 -8.48
C SER A 427 -37.62 33.62 -7.13
N THR A 428 -37.39 32.61 -6.29
CA THR A 428 -36.56 32.75 -5.08
C THR A 428 -35.14 33.22 -5.41
N TRP A 429 -34.51 32.64 -6.44
CA TRP A 429 -33.17 33.02 -6.87
C TRP A 429 -33.11 34.48 -7.35
N GLN A 430 -34.05 34.90 -8.19
CA GLN A 430 -34.14 36.29 -8.64
C GLN A 430 -34.25 37.28 -7.47
N ALA A 431 -35.00 36.93 -6.42
CA ALA A 431 -35.06 37.73 -5.20
C ALA A 431 -33.73 37.73 -4.43
N MET A 432 -33.01 36.61 -4.41
CA MET A 432 -31.67 36.51 -3.82
C MET A 432 -30.63 37.35 -4.59
N GLU A 433 -30.72 37.45 -5.91
CA GLU A 433 -29.84 38.32 -6.71
C GLU A 433 -29.96 39.79 -6.29
N ASN A 434 -31.15 40.24 -5.90
CA ASN A 434 -31.36 41.59 -5.39
C ASN A 434 -30.69 41.82 -4.04
N LEU A 435 -30.50 40.78 -3.21
CA LEU A 435 -29.76 40.91 -1.96
C LEU A 435 -28.29 41.27 -2.19
N VAL A 436 -27.70 40.74 -3.26
CA VAL A 436 -26.32 41.08 -3.68
C VAL A 436 -26.25 42.53 -4.15
N LYS A 437 -27.20 42.95 -5.01
CA LYS A 437 -27.27 44.33 -5.50
C LYS A 437 -27.45 45.35 -4.38
N GLU A 438 -28.17 44.99 -3.32
CA GLU A 438 -28.37 45.82 -2.13
C GLU A 438 -27.22 45.74 -1.12
N GLY A 439 -26.19 44.92 -1.35
CA GLY A 439 -25.04 44.75 -0.46
C GLY A 439 -25.33 43.98 0.83
N LEU A 440 -26.49 43.33 0.95
CA LEU A 440 -26.87 42.52 2.11
C LEU A 440 -26.08 41.20 2.16
N CYS A 441 -25.68 40.71 0.99
CA CYS A 441 -24.68 39.65 0.88
C CYS A 441 -23.67 39.94 -0.23
N LYS A 442 -22.43 39.45 -0.09
CA LYS A 442 -21.42 39.58 -1.15
C LYS A 442 -21.59 38.53 -2.25
N SER A 443 -22.17 37.39 -1.93
CA SER A 443 -22.34 36.24 -2.82
C SER A 443 -23.59 35.45 -2.49
N ILE A 444 -24.11 34.74 -3.49
CA ILE A 444 -25.21 33.80 -3.35
C ILE A 444 -24.87 32.44 -3.96
N GLY A 445 -25.45 31.40 -3.40
CA GLY A 445 -25.23 30.02 -3.82
C GLY A 445 -26.41 29.13 -3.46
N ILE A 446 -26.24 27.84 -3.68
CA ILE A 446 -27.30 26.84 -3.56
C ILE A 446 -26.84 25.67 -2.68
N SER A 447 -27.79 24.98 -2.06
CA SER A 447 -27.53 23.76 -1.29
C SER A 447 -28.58 22.70 -1.60
N ASN A 448 -28.15 21.45 -1.73
CA ASN A 448 -29.01 20.30 -2.02
C ASN A 448 -29.74 20.36 -3.38
N PHE A 449 -29.10 20.94 -4.40
CA PHE A 449 -29.60 20.96 -5.78
C PHE A 449 -29.00 19.81 -6.58
N ASN A 450 -29.77 19.25 -7.51
CA ASN A 450 -29.29 18.28 -8.50
C ASN A 450 -28.91 18.95 -9.83
N ILE A 451 -28.29 18.19 -10.75
CA ILE A 451 -27.80 18.72 -12.03
C ILE A 451 -28.90 19.42 -12.83
N ASP A 452 -30.09 18.84 -12.94
CA ASP A 452 -31.18 19.42 -13.75
C ASP A 452 -31.68 20.75 -13.18
N GLN A 453 -31.77 20.85 -11.85
CA GLN A 453 -32.13 22.09 -11.17
C GLN A 453 -31.05 23.15 -11.34
N ILE A 454 -29.77 22.77 -11.32
CA ILE A 454 -28.66 23.70 -11.54
C ILE A 454 -28.65 24.17 -12.99
N LYS A 455 -28.80 23.28 -13.98
CA LYS A 455 -28.91 23.65 -15.41
C LYS A 455 -30.03 24.65 -15.63
N ARG A 456 -31.23 24.34 -15.11
CA ARG A 456 -32.38 25.25 -15.21
C ARG A 456 -32.12 26.58 -14.52
N LEU A 457 -31.37 26.59 -13.41
CA LEU A 457 -30.96 27.82 -12.75
C LEU A 457 -29.97 28.63 -13.60
N LEU A 458 -28.95 27.99 -14.15
CA LEU A 458 -27.94 28.62 -15.01
C LEU A 458 -28.57 29.27 -16.24
N ASP A 459 -29.54 28.61 -16.86
CA ASP A 459 -30.29 29.14 -18.00
C ASP A 459 -31.12 30.40 -17.67
N ASN A 460 -31.39 30.67 -16.39
CA ASN A 460 -32.34 31.70 -15.95
C ASN A 460 -31.75 32.69 -14.92
N CYS A 461 -30.47 32.58 -14.58
CA CYS A 461 -29.81 33.45 -13.61
C CYS A 461 -29.06 34.60 -14.28
N THR A 462 -28.99 35.74 -13.59
CA THR A 462 -28.07 36.83 -13.90
C THR A 462 -26.77 36.69 -13.11
N ILE A 463 -26.87 36.25 -11.85
CA ILE A 463 -25.73 35.95 -10.99
C ILE A 463 -25.63 34.43 -10.90
N THR A 464 -24.57 33.87 -11.47
CA THR A 464 -24.26 32.45 -11.37
C THR A 464 -24.08 32.05 -9.90
N PRO A 465 -24.62 30.89 -9.46
CA PRO A 465 -24.39 30.39 -8.11
C PRO A 465 -22.88 30.23 -7.87
N GLN A 466 -22.38 30.82 -6.78
CA GLN A 466 -20.96 30.79 -6.45
C GLN A 466 -20.52 29.44 -5.87
N VAL A 467 -21.41 28.83 -5.08
CA VAL A 467 -21.16 27.60 -4.34
C VAL A 467 -22.36 26.67 -4.43
N LEU A 468 -22.08 25.37 -4.59
CA LEU A 468 -23.00 24.28 -4.26
C LEU A 468 -22.56 23.62 -2.95
N GLN A 469 -23.39 23.72 -1.90
CA GLN A 469 -23.14 23.04 -0.62
C GLN A 469 -23.95 21.73 -0.53
N ILE A 470 -23.26 20.58 -0.47
CA ILE A 470 -23.86 19.24 -0.52
C ILE A 470 -23.24 18.28 0.50
N GLU A 471 -23.97 17.20 0.84
CA GLU A 471 -23.42 16.09 1.61
C GLU A 471 -22.32 15.44 0.79
N HIS A 472 -21.07 15.46 1.26
CA HIS A 472 -19.99 14.88 0.47
C HIS A 472 -18.93 14.28 1.37
N HIS A 473 -18.62 13.01 1.14
CA HIS A 473 -17.67 12.20 1.89
C HIS A 473 -17.34 10.92 1.07
N PRO A 474 -16.30 10.15 1.41
CA PRO A 474 -15.90 8.97 0.62
C PRO A 474 -17.01 7.98 0.26
N TYR A 475 -18.07 7.83 1.05
CA TYR A 475 -19.22 6.95 0.73
C TYR A 475 -20.27 7.54 -0.22
N LEU A 476 -20.23 8.85 -0.44
CA LEU A 476 -21.16 9.60 -1.27
C LEU A 476 -20.39 10.69 -2.00
N ARG A 477 -19.71 10.31 -3.08
CA ARG A 477 -18.91 11.26 -3.87
C ARG A 477 -19.74 12.11 -4.83
N GLN A 478 -20.93 11.65 -5.23
CA GLN A 478 -21.79 12.37 -6.19
C GLN A 478 -20.99 12.84 -7.43
N LYS A 479 -20.19 11.94 -8.03
CA LYS A 479 -19.14 12.28 -9.00
C LYS A 479 -19.66 13.13 -10.16
N GLU A 480 -20.80 12.76 -10.75
CA GLU A 480 -21.39 13.46 -11.89
C GLU A 480 -21.78 14.90 -11.51
N LEU A 481 -22.28 15.10 -10.30
CA LEU A 481 -22.64 16.42 -9.78
C LEU A 481 -21.39 17.25 -9.49
N THR A 482 -20.32 16.65 -8.93
CA THR A 482 -19.07 17.35 -8.67
C THR A 482 -18.34 17.75 -9.95
N ASP A 483 -18.25 16.84 -10.94
CA ASP A 483 -17.65 17.12 -12.24
C ASP A 483 -18.43 18.22 -12.98
N PHE A 484 -19.77 18.19 -12.92
CA PHE A 484 -20.62 19.23 -13.50
C PHE A 484 -20.35 20.60 -12.86
N CYS A 485 -20.30 20.67 -11.53
CA CYS A 485 -20.00 21.92 -10.83
C CYS A 485 -18.60 22.46 -11.15
N GLU A 486 -17.59 21.60 -11.27
CA GLU A 486 -16.24 22.01 -11.66
C GLU A 486 -16.21 22.63 -13.06
N ASN A 487 -16.88 21.98 -14.04
CA ASN A 487 -16.99 22.50 -15.40
C ASN A 487 -17.72 23.85 -15.47
N GLU A 488 -18.74 24.04 -14.65
CA GLU A 488 -19.50 25.30 -14.55
C GLU A 488 -18.84 26.33 -13.62
N ARG A 489 -17.64 26.04 -13.08
CA ARG A 489 -16.91 26.89 -12.12
C ARG A 489 -17.74 27.24 -10.87
N ILE A 490 -18.56 26.31 -10.40
CA ILE A 490 -19.31 26.41 -9.15
C ILE A 490 -18.50 25.70 -8.07
N ALA A 491 -18.05 26.44 -7.04
CA ALA A 491 -17.24 25.85 -5.98
C ALA A 491 -18.09 24.87 -5.12
N ILE A 492 -17.46 23.81 -4.63
CA ILE A 492 -18.14 22.80 -3.81
C ILE A 492 -17.80 23.02 -2.35
N THR A 493 -18.83 23.03 -1.49
CA THR A 493 -18.67 22.95 -0.03
C THR A 493 -19.26 21.65 0.49
N ALA A 494 -18.41 20.77 1.02
CA ALA A 494 -18.80 19.49 1.62
C ALA A 494 -19.34 19.69 3.04
N TYR A 495 -20.65 19.46 3.23
CA TYR A 495 -21.22 19.26 4.56
C TYR A 495 -21.22 17.77 4.93
N ALA A 496 -21.30 17.50 6.23
CA ALA A 496 -21.17 16.14 6.79
C ALA A 496 -19.91 15.38 6.32
N PRO A 497 -18.72 16.02 6.18
CA PRO A 497 -17.53 15.36 5.62
C PRO A 497 -17.05 14.14 6.44
N LEU A 498 -17.51 14.02 7.69
CA LEU A 498 -17.23 12.92 8.61
C LEU A 498 -18.35 11.86 8.68
N GLY A 499 -19.36 11.91 7.81
CA GLY A 499 -20.50 10.99 7.77
C GLY A 499 -21.56 11.20 8.86
N SER A 500 -21.58 12.37 9.51
CA SER A 500 -22.55 12.77 10.55
C SER A 500 -22.82 11.68 11.62
N PRO A 501 -21.80 11.28 12.42
CA PRO A 501 -21.89 10.18 13.39
C PRO A 501 -22.90 10.44 14.52
N ASN A 502 -23.15 11.70 14.86
CA ASN A 502 -24.03 12.12 15.97
C ASN A 502 -25.42 12.60 15.51
N ARG A 503 -25.88 12.19 14.32
CA ARG A 503 -27.21 12.60 13.83
C ARG A 503 -28.32 12.01 14.74
N PRO A 504 -29.27 12.80 15.25
CA PRO A 504 -30.28 12.35 16.23
C PRO A 504 -31.15 11.16 15.81
N TRP A 505 -31.15 10.84 14.52
CA TRP A 505 -31.97 9.81 13.89
C TRP A 505 -31.18 8.61 13.36
N ALA A 506 -29.87 8.55 13.63
CA ALA A 506 -29.16 7.28 13.50
C ALA A 506 -29.80 6.31 14.50
N GLY A 507 -30.34 5.18 14.01
CA GLY A 507 -30.84 4.13 14.89
C GLY A 507 -29.71 3.52 15.74
N LYS A 508 -30.04 2.51 16.56
CA LYS A 508 -29.01 1.73 17.28
C LYS A 508 -28.02 0.99 16.37
N ASP A 509 -28.33 0.92 15.07
CA ASP A 509 -27.49 0.35 14.03
C ASP A 509 -26.56 1.44 13.48
N THR A 510 -25.30 1.42 13.91
CA THR A 510 -24.25 2.40 13.56
C THR A 510 -23.38 1.93 12.39
N SER A 511 -23.77 0.83 11.73
CA SER A 511 -23.03 0.20 10.63
C SER A 511 -22.90 1.07 9.38
N ASP A 512 -23.67 2.16 9.27
CA ASP A 512 -23.66 3.13 8.18
C ASP A 512 -22.94 4.45 8.51
N VAL A 513 -22.34 4.54 9.70
CA VAL A 513 -21.53 5.69 10.10
C VAL A 513 -20.12 5.50 9.56
N LEU A 514 -19.66 6.39 8.68
CA LEU A 514 -18.32 6.37 8.05
C LEU A 514 -17.16 6.19 9.04
N MET A 515 -17.31 6.64 10.29
CA MET A 515 -16.31 6.50 11.36
C MET A 515 -16.39 5.16 12.14
N CYS A 516 -17.47 4.40 11.97
CA CYS A 516 -17.77 3.15 12.70
C CYS A 516 -17.98 1.94 11.77
N ASP A 517 -17.93 2.13 10.46
CA ASP A 517 -18.09 1.08 9.46
C ASP A 517 -16.85 0.16 9.42
N PRO A 518 -16.99 -1.17 9.42
CA PRO A 518 -15.89 -2.11 9.15
C PRO A 518 -15.08 -1.81 7.87
N GLN A 519 -15.68 -1.23 6.82
CA GLN A 519 -14.99 -0.74 5.62
C GLN A 519 -14.18 0.55 5.85
N ALA A 520 -14.48 1.29 6.92
CA ALA A 520 -13.62 2.37 7.41
C ALA A 520 -12.25 1.86 7.89
N SER A 521 -12.02 0.54 7.94
CA SER A 521 -10.68 -0.04 8.06
C SER A 521 -9.70 0.55 7.04
N LYS A 522 -10.15 0.92 5.83
CA LYS A 522 -9.33 1.65 4.86
C LYS A 522 -9.02 3.08 5.31
N VAL A 523 -10.02 3.87 5.72
CA VAL A 523 -9.81 5.22 6.28
C VAL A 523 -8.89 5.17 7.51
N ILE A 524 -9.08 4.19 8.40
CA ILE A 524 -8.25 3.93 9.58
C ILE A 524 -6.83 3.51 9.17
N SER A 525 -6.67 2.68 8.14
CA SER A 525 -5.34 2.28 7.65
C SER A 525 -4.58 3.47 7.05
N ILE A 526 -5.26 4.35 6.33
CA ILE A 526 -4.71 5.57 5.76
C ILE A 526 -4.37 6.56 6.89
N ALA A 527 -5.28 6.72 7.85
CA ALA A 527 -5.06 7.50 9.07
C ALA A 527 -3.81 7.01 9.83
N ARG A 528 -3.68 5.69 10.04
CA ARG A 528 -2.48 5.07 10.65
C ARG A 528 -1.21 5.30 9.83
N ARG A 529 -1.29 5.22 8.51
CA ARG A 529 -0.17 5.44 7.57
C ARG A 529 0.33 6.88 7.61
N HIS A 530 -0.59 7.84 7.65
CA HIS A 530 -0.29 9.28 7.75
C HIS A 530 -0.04 9.76 9.18
N LYS A 531 -0.30 8.90 10.18
CA LYS A 531 -0.28 9.25 11.60
C LYS A 531 -1.22 10.44 11.89
N LYS A 532 -2.40 10.40 11.28
CA LYS A 532 -3.49 11.35 11.43
C LYS A 532 -4.72 10.61 11.93
N SER A 533 -5.72 11.32 12.42
CA SER A 533 -7.00 10.68 12.72
C SER A 533 -7.80 10.43 11.43
N PRO A 534 -8.79 9.53 11.50
CA PRO A 534 -9.75 9.37 10.41
C PRO A 534 -10.43 10.69 10.05
N ALA A 535 -10.77 11.54 11.02
CA ALA A 535 -11.38 12.85 10.77
C ALA A 535 -10.46 13.75 9.94
N GLN A 536 -9.17 13.83 10.29
CA GLN A 536 -8.18 14.59 9.52
C GLN A 536 -8.02 14.05 8.10
N VAL A 537 -8.00 12.73 7.91
CA VAL A 537 -7.94 12.11 6.57
C VAL A 537 -9.16 12.48 5.73
N LEU A 538 -10.36 12.42 6.31
CA LEU A 538 -11.61 12.75 5.62
C LEU A 538 -11.72 14.23 5.27
N ILE A 539 -11.26 15.11 6.16
CA ILE A 539 -11.20 16.56 5.89
C ILE A 539 -10.14 16.86 4.82
N ARG A 540 -8.94 16.27 4.94
CA ARG A 540 -7.88 16.43 3.96
C ARG A 540 -8.28 15.90 2.59
N TYR A 541 -9.04 14.82 2.53
CA TYR A 541 -9.60 14.28 1.30
C TYR A 541 -10.49 15.29 0.58
N GLN A 542 -11.35 16.04 1.28
CA GLN A 542 -12.15 17.11 0.65
C GLN A 542 -11.26 18.23 0.10
N ILE A 543 -10.27 18.64 0.89
CA ILE A 543 -9.33 19.71 0.51
C ILE A 543 -8.51 19.29 -0.73
N ASP A 544 -8.04 18.05 -0.78
CA ASP A 544 -7.25 17.50 -1.89
C ASP A 544 -8.09 17.27 -3.16
N LEU A 545 -9.42 17.18 -3.05
CA LEU A 545 -10.35 17.24 -4.19
C LEU A 545 -10.61 18.67 -4.68
N GLY A 546 -10.09 19.69 -3.99
CA GLY A 546 -10.39 21.09 -4.30
C GLY A 546 -11.72 21.58 -3.73
N HIS A 547 -12.33 20.86 -2.78
CA HIS A 547 -13.57 21.27 -2.13
C HIS A 547 -13.31 22.04 -0.84
N ALA A 548 -14.16 23.03 -0.55
CA ALA A 548 -14.29 23.55 0.81
C ALA A 548 -15.00 22.52 1.68
N THR A 549 -14.72 22.51 2.98
CA THR A 549 -15.31 21.55 3.91
C THR A 549 -15.61 22.18 5.26
N ILE A 550 -16.75 21.81 5.84
CA ILE A 550 -17.29 22.43 7.06
C ILE A 550 -17.56 21.38 8.15
N PRO A 551 -16.52 20.68 8.65
CA PRO A 551 -16.70 19.69 9.70
C PRO A 551 -17.25 20.35 10.97
N ASN A 552 -18.24 19.70 11.59
CA ASN A 552 -18.69 20.10 12.92
C ASN A 552 -17.77 19.45 13.97
N PRO A 553 -17.06 20.24 14.81
CA PRO A 553 -16.15 19.71 15.83
C PRO A 553 -16.88 19.14 17.06
N GLY A 554 -18.20 19.31 17.15
CA GLY A 554 -18.99 18.98 18.34
C GLY A 554 -18.74 19.96 19.47
N ARG A 555 -18.54 19.44 20.69
CA ARG A 555 -18.22 20.23 21.89
C ARG A 555 -16.73 20.22 22.25
N SER A 556 -15.91 19.58 21.42
CA SER A 556 -14.51 19.31 21.73
C SER A 556 -13.59 20.38 21.14
N GLU A 557 -12.85 21.05 22.02
CA GLU A 557 -11.77 21.95 21.65
C GLU A 557 -10.64 21.22 20.93
N GLU A 558 -10.37 19.98 21.32
CA GLU A 558 -9.39 19.10 20.67
C GLU A 558 -9.78 18.81 19.22
N ASN A 559 -11.07 18.59 18.93
CA ASN A 559 -11.53 18.37 17.56
C ASN A 559 -11.36 19.62 16.68
N MET A 560 -11.50 20.84 17.24
CA MET A 560 -11.25 22.07 16.49
C MET A 560 -9.78 22.20 16.08
N LEU A 561 -8.87 21.93 17.03
CA LEU A 561 -7.41 21.94 16.79
C LEU A 561 -6.98 20.82 15.84
N GLU A 562 -7.59 19.65 15.98
CA GLU A 562 -7.36 18.51 15.10
C GLU A 562 -7.79 18.81 13.66
N ASN A 563 -9.02 19.31 13.47
CA ASN A 563 -9.58 19.63 12.16
C ASN A 563 -8.78 20.72 11.43
N ILE A 564 -8.28 21.76 12.13
CA ILE A 564 -7.48 22.83 11.49
C ILE A 564 -6.07 22.39 11.14
N SER A 565 -5.54 21.37 11.83
CA SER A 565 -4.18 20.88 11.58
C SER A 565 -4.04 20.06 10.29
N VAL A 566 -5.09 19.91 9.48
CA VAL A 566 -5.08 19.16 8.21
C VAL A 566 -4.13 19.70 7.14
N PHE A 567 -3.66 20.94 7.29
CA PHE A 567 -2.71 21.55 6.37
C PHE A 567 -1.25 21.12 6.62
N ASN A 568 -0.97 20.35 7.68
CA ASN A 568 0.38 19.87 8.01
C ASN A 568 0.74 18.50 7.40
N PHE A 569 -0.12 17.95 6.53
CA PHE A 569 0.14 16.72 5.79
C PHE A 569 -0.65 16.70 4.47
N ASN A 570 -0.26 15.81 3.55
CA ASN A 570 -0.96 15.57 2.29
C ASN A 570 -1.26 14.07 2.15
N LEU A 571 -2.38 13.71 1.53
CA LEU A 571 -2.66 12.33 1.18
C LEU A 571 -1.79 11.91 -0.02
N ARG A 572 -1.36 10.64 -0.09
CA ARG A 572 -0.65 10.13 -1.27
C ARG A 572 -1.67 9.85 -2.37
N SER A 573 -1.24 9.83 -3.62
CA SER A 573 -2.14 9.49 -4.75
C SER A 573 -2.82 8.13 -4.55
N GLN A 574 -2.10 7.14 -4.00
CA GLN A 574 -2.66 5.83 -3.65
C GLN A 574 -3.72 5.89 -2.53
N ASP A 575 -3.59 6.83 -1.58
CA ASP A 575 -4.57 7.04 -0.52
C ASP A 575 -5.82 7.74 -1.06
N MET A 576 -5.66 8.73 -1.95
CA MET A 576 -6.77 9.38 -2.65
C MET A 576 -7.57 8.39 -3.49
N VAL A 577 -6.90 7.49 -4.21
CA VAL A 577 -7.56 6.39 -4.95
C VAL A 577 -8.28 5.44 -4.00
N ALA A 578 -7.64 5.06 -2.88
CA ALA A 578 -8.24 4.16 -1.90
C ALA A 578 -9.49 4.75 -1.24
N LEU A 579 -9.50 6.06 -0.96
CA LEU A 579 -10.67 6.78 -0.43
C LEU A 579 -11.74 6.98 -1.51
N THR A 580 -11.34 7.24 -2.76
CA THR A 580 -12.28 7.35 -3.89
C THR A 580 -13.05 6.05 -4.12
N ASN A 581 -12.38 4.91 -3.95
CA ASN A 581 -12.96 3.57 -4.11
C ASN A 581 -13.84 3.13 -2.92
N LEU A 582 -14.09 4.01 -1.94
CA LEU A 582 -15.07 3.79 -0.88
C LEU A 582 -16.48 4.21 -1.29
N ASP A 583 -16.63 4.85 -2.45
CA ASP A 583 -17.92 5.34 -2.91
C ASP A 583 -18.89 4.18 -3.11
N SER A 584 -20.06 4.33 -2.54
CA SER A 584 -21.12 3.32 -2.57
C SER A 584 -22.44 3.90 -3.02
N ASP A 585 -22.46 5.21 -3.33
CA ASP A 585 -23.67 6.02 -3.51
C ASP A 585 -24.67 5.88 -2.33
N VAL A 586 -24.17 5.43 -1.17
CA VAL A 586 -24.99 5.23 0.03
C VAL A 586 -24.95 6.53 0.83
N ARG A 587 -26.07 7.26 0.80
CA ARG A 587 -26.43 8.13 1.93
C ARG A 587 -26.67 7.24 3.15
N PRO A 588 -25.97 7.44 4.29
CA PRO A 588 -26.25 6.70 5.52
C PRO A 588 -27.76 6.68 5.79
N LYS A 589 -28.34 5.54 6.19
CA LYS A 589 -29.80 5.33 6.28
C LYS A 589 -30.45 6.46 7.10
N MET A 590 -31.12 7.39 6.41
CA MET A 590 -32.19 8.19 7.01
C MET A 590 -33.43 7.29 7.20
N TYR A 591 -33.42 6.35 8.15
CA TYR A 591 -34.63 5.60 8.47
C TYR A 591 -35.29 6.08 9.77
N LYS A 592 -36.46 6.71 9.56
CA LYS A 592 -37.50 7.13 10.52
C LYS A 592 -37.15 8.30 11.47
N ILE A 593 -36.90 9.48 10.90
CA ILE A 593 -37.72 10.64 11.34
C ILE A 593 -38.95 10.65 10.46
N ASN A 594 -40.12 10.40 11.05
CA ASN A 594 -41.42 10.45 10.37
C ASN A 594 -41.75 11.83 9.77
N PHE A 595 -40.92 12.86 9.94
CA PHE A 595 -41.27 14.25 9.64
C PHE A 595 -40.48 14.95 8.53
N LEU A 596 -39.22 14.57 8.22
CA LEU A 596 -38.35 15.34 7.31
C LEU A 596 -37.65 14.54 6.21
N ALA A 597 -37.40 13.25 6.44
CA ALA A 597 -36.75 12.39 5.45
C ALA A 597 -37.61 12.28 4.17
N LYS A 598 -38.94 12.18 4.28
CA LYS A 598 -39.80 12.12 3.10
C LYS A 598 -39.93 13.44 2.34
N SER A 599 -39.48 14.57 2.86
CA SER A 599 -39.58 15.87 2.18
C SER A 599 -38.25 16.32 1.59
N ILE A 600 -37.15 16.19 2.34
CA ILE A 600 -35.81 16.58 1.86
C ILE A 600 -35.26 15.55 0.86
N ILE A 601 -35.71 14.29 0.93
CA ILE A 601 -35.38 13.25 -0.06
C ILE A 601 -36.24 13.43 -1.33
N LYS A 602 -37.34 14.19 -1.28
CA LYS A 602 -38.30 14.28 -2.37
C LYS A 602 -37.88 15.14 -3.61
N PRO A 603 -37.02 16.17 -3.56
CA PRO A 603 -36.43 16.74 -4.79
C PRO A 603 -35.33 15.83 -5.37
N LEU A 604 -34.97 14.76 -4.66
CA LEU A 604 -34.13 13.65 -5.13
C LEU A 604 -34.94 12.34 -5.33
N ASN A 605 -36.26 12.34 -5.07
CA ASN A 605 -37.16 11.17 -5.11
C ASN A 605 -38.66 11.57 -4.91
N ILE A 606 -39.30 12.26 -5.87
CA ILE A 606 -40.78 12.26 -6.04
C ILE A 606 -41.12 11.68 -7.40
N ALA A 607 -41.86 10.59 -7.33
CA ALA A 607 -42.91 10.15 -8.25
C ALA A 607 -42.62 10.38 -9.73
N ILE A 608 -41.97 9.37 -10.32
CA ILE A 608 -42.44 8.84 -11.59
C ILE A 608 -43.88 8.37 -11.34
N ASP A 609 -44.82 9.31 -11.45
CA ASP A 609 -46.17 8.96 -11.83
C ASP A 609 -46.06 8.27 -13.19
N VAL A 610 -46.29 6.96 -13.15
CA VAL A 610 -46.17 6.03 -14.27
C VAL A 610 -47.06 6.46 -15.46
N ASN A 611 -48.02 7.37 -15.25
CA ASN A 611 -48.85 7.93 -16.31
C ASN A 611 -48.30 9.23 -16.94
N SER A 612 -47.42 9.96 -16.25
CA SER A 612 -46.79 11.19 -16.77
C SER A 612 -45.56 10.88 -17.65
N TYR A 613 -44.88 9.76 -17.38
CA TYR A 613 -43.72 9.29 -18.15
C TYR A 613 -44.07 8.87 -19.59
N LEU A 614 -45.36 8.60 -19.87
CA LEU A 614 -45.88 8.34 -21.21
C LEU A 614 -46.33 9.61 -21.96
N ALA A 615 -46.45 10.75 -21.28
CA ALA A 615 -46.93 12.00 -21.89
C ALA A 615 -45.81 12.91 -22.44
N CYS A 616 -44.61 12.93 -21.82
CA CYS A 616 -43.52 13.82 -22.26
C CYS A 616 -42.74 13.33 -23.51
N ARG A 617 -42.97 12.11 -24.00
CA ARG A 617 -42.33 11.63 -25.25
C ARG A 617 -43.02 12.08 -26.54
N ARG A 618 -43.94 13.06 -26.47
CA ARG A 618 -44.57 13.66 -27.67
C ARG A 618 -44.32 15.15 -27.85
N GLY A 619 -43.47 15.80 -27.04
CA GLY A 619 -43.25 17.24 -27.19
C GLY A 619 -41.84 17.66 -26.85
N SER A 620 -41.17 18.27 -27.82
CA SER A 620 -39.89 18.99 -27.76
C SER A 620 -38.61 18.15 -27.88
N SER A 621 -37.97 18.40 -29.02
CA SER A 621 -36.73 17.90 -29.55
C SER A 621 -35.53 18.68 -28.99
N ALA A 622 -34.66 18.02 -28.22
CA ALA A 622 -33.24 18.36 -28.09
C ALA A 622 -32.48 17.12 -27.59
N GLN A 623 -31.54 16.62 -28.40
CA GLN A 623 -30.74 15.42 -28.16
C GLN A 623 -29.67 15.70 -27.09
N ALA A 624 -29.70 14.99 -25.96
CA ALA A 624 -28.56 14.87 -25.05
C ALA A 624 -27.61 13.78 -25.60
N GLU A 625 -26.33 14.09 -25.79
CA GLU A 625 -25.33 13.16 -26.30
C GLU A 625 -25.04 12.04 -25.26
N ILE A 626 -25.25 10.79 -25.66
CA ILE A 626 -24.93 9.59 -24.88
C ILE A 626 -23.42 9.35 -24.98
N SER A 627 -22.72 9.26 -23.84
CA SER A 627 -21.29 8.97 -23.79
C SER A 627 -20.97 7.62 -24.47
N PRO A 628 -19.95 7.53 -25.34
CA PRO A 628 -19.68 6.33 -26.12
C PRO A 628 -19.18 5.16 -25.24
N VAL A 629 -19.79 3.98 -25.41
CA VAL A 629 -19.35 2.73 -24.76
C VAL A 629 -17.93 2.37 -25.24
N PRO A 630 -16.96 2.10 -24.34
CA PRO A 630 -15.61 1.70 -24.73
C PRO A 630 -15.62 0.53 -25.72
N CYS A 631 -14.81 0.62 -26.76
CA CYS A 631 -14.75 -0.39 -27.82
C CYS A 631 -13.39 -1.10 -27.84
N ILE A 632 -13.42 -2.43 -27.95
CA ILE A 632 -12.26 -3.29 -28.18
C ILE A 632 -12.06 -3.43 -29.69
N THR A 633 -10.79 -3.48 -30.12
CA THR A 633 -10.44 -3.67 -31.53
C THR A 633 -10.21 -5.16 -31.81
N LEU A 634 -11.01 -5.75 -32.69
CA LEU A 634 -10.82 -7.11 -33.21
C LEU A 634 -9.55 -7.18 -34.06
N ASN A 635 -9.05 -8.39 -34.34
CA ASN A 635 -7.77 -8.55 -35.04
C ASN A 635 -7.78 -7.99 -36.48
N ASN A 636 -8.96 -7.85 -37.07
CA ASN A 636 -9.18 -7.24 -38.39
C ASN A 636 -9.47 -5.73 -38.33
N GLY A 637 -9.33 -5.09 -37.17
CA GLY A 637 -9.56 -3.65 -36.98
C GLY A 637 -11.01 -3.25 -36.68
N CYS A 638 -11.98 -4.17 -36.76
CA CYS A 638 -13.37 -3.87 -36.40
C CYS A 638 -13.49 -3.54 -34.90
N LYS A 639 -14.31 -2.54 -34.57
CA LYS A 639 -14.59 -2.14 -33.18
C LYS A 639 -15.81 -2.90 -32.66
N MET A 640 -15.65 -3.52 -31.49
CA MET A 640 -16.71 -4.23 -30.76
C MET A 640 -16.88 -3.58 -29.38
N PRO A 641 -18.08 -3.16 -28.97
CA PRO A 641 -18.29 -2.61 -27.63
C PRO A 641 -17.90 -3.61 -26.53
N ALA A 642 -17.13 -3.14 -25.55
CA ALA A 642 -16.50 -3.96 -24.51
C ALA A 642 -17.52 -4.64 -23.57
N LEU A 643 -18.72 -4.05 -23.43
CA LEU A 643 -19.81 -4.57 -22.62
C LEU A 643 -21.01 -4.89 -23.51
N GLY A 644 -21.57 -6.09 -23.36
CA GLY A 644 -22.74 -6.56 -24.12
C GLY A 644 -23.84 -7.16 -23.24
N LEU A 645 -25.09 -7.05 -23.70
CA LEU A 645 -26.24 -7.69 -23.07
C LEU A 645 -26.30 -9.17 -23.49
N GLY A 646 -26.07 -10.08 -22.53
CA GLY A 646 -26.30 -11.52 -22.75
C GLY A 646 -27.78 -11.88 -22.56
N THR A 647 -28.38 -12.57 -23.54
CA THR A 647 -29.84 -12.82 -23.57
C THR A 647 -30.25 -14.25 -23.19
N TRP A 648 -29.40 -14.99 -22.47
CA TRP A 648 -29.74 -16.35 -22.02
C TRP A 648 -30.74 -16.33 -20.86
N GLY A 649 -31.94 -16.89 -21.05
CA GLY A 649 -32.97 -16.97 -19.99
C GLY A 649 -34.40 -17.38 -20.41
N ALA A 650 -34.65 -17.61 -21.71
CA ALA A 650 -35.99 -17.72 -22.29
C ALA A 650 -36.50 -19.15 -22.55
N ASN A 651 -36.17 -20.17 -21.74
CA ASN A 651 -36.66 -21.53 -22.04
C ASN A 651 -36.94 -22.45 -20.83
N ASP A 652 -38.15 -23.01 -20.86
CA ASP A 652 -38.62 -24.14 -20.06
C ASP A 652 -38.27 -25.52 -20.65
N ASP A 653 -37.91 -25.62 -21.93
CA ASP A 653 -37.84 -26.93 -22.61
C ASP A 653 -36.55 -27.74 -22.37
N PHE A 654 -35.49 -27.16 -21.80
CA PHE A 654 -34.32 -27.94 -21.38
C PHE A 654 -34.61 -28.85 -20.16
N VAL A 655 -35.82 -28.73 -19.58
CA VAL A 655 -36.29 -29.48 -18.41
C VAL A 655 -36.77 -30.89 -18.76
N ASN A 656 -36.93 -31.26 -20.04
CA ASN A 656 -37.20 -32.64 -20.45
C ASN A 656 -35.95 -33.55 -20.51
N LEU A 657 -34.90 -33.22 -19.76
CA LEU A 657 -33.97 -34.20 -19.20
C LEU A 657 -34.50 -34.74 -17.85
N GLU A 658 -35.81 -35.01 -17.80
CA GLU A 658 -36.53 -35.65 -16.70
C GLU A 658 -36.00 -37.07 -16.44
N LYS A 659 -34.82 -37.20 -15.82
CA LYS A 659 -34.42 -38.40 -15.06
C LYS A 659 -33.14 -38.28 -14.24
N VAL A 660 -32.48 -37.12 -14.16
CA VAL A 660 -31.27 -36.98 -13.32
C VAL A 660 -31.45 -35.85 -12.31
N GLY A 661 -32.02 -36.19 -11.14
CA GLY A 661 -31.90 -35.42 -9.92
C GLY A 661 -33.04 -34.44 -9.63
N LYS A 662 -33.92 -34.82 -8.69
CA LYS A 662 -34.97 -33.98 -8.11
C LYS A 662 -34.39 -32.68 -7.53
N GLY A 663 -34.59 -31.55 -8.20
CA GLY A 663 -34.37 -30.20 -7.69
C GLY A 663 -35.29 -29.20 -8.37
N LYS A 664 -36.25 -28.63 -7.64
CA LYS A 664 -37.14 -27.57 -8.15
C LYS A 664 -36.32 -26.31 -8.49
N ARG A 665 -36.50 -25.74 -9.70
CA ARG A 665 -36.03 -24.37 -10.05
C ARG A 665 -36.54 -23.36 -9.00
N LYS A 666 -35.71 -22.39 -8.60
CA LYS A 666 -36.06 -21.29 -7.68
C LYS A 666 -36.43 -19.97 -8.39
N SER A 667 -36.24 -19.84 -9.71
CA SER A 667 -36.61 -18.66 -10.50
C SER A 667 -37.38 -19.07 -11.76
N ALA A 668 -38.46 -18.34 -12.08
CA ALA A 668 -39.23 -18.54 -13.31
C ALA A 668 -38.40 -18.10 -14.55
N PRO A 669 -38.61 -18.72 -15.73
CA PRO A 669 -38.04 -18.23 -16.99
C PRO A 669 -38.52 -16.82 -17.29
N VAL A 670 -37.76 -16.10 -18.12
CA VAL A 670 -38.21 -14.82 -18.69
C VAL A 670 -39.19 -15.13 -19.80
N GLU A 671 -40.41 -14.59 -19.72
CA GLU A 671 -41.40 -14.78 -20.79
C GLU A 671 -40.86 -14.18 -22.10
N PRO A 672 -41.10 -14.83 -23.27
CA PRO A 672 -40.53 -14.38 -24.53
C PRO A 672 -40.76 -12.91 -24.85
N ASP A 673 -41.96 -12.39 -24.57
CA ASP A 673 -42.34 -11.01 -24.91
C ASP A 673 -41.64 -9.95 -24.04
N GLU A 674 -41.23 -10.30 -22.81
CA GLU A 674 -40.46 -9.40 -21.95
C GLU A 674 -39.07 -9.07 -22.55
N TRP A 675 -38.54 -9.93 -23.43
CA TRP A 675 -37.25 -9.68 -24.10
C TRP A 675 -37.30 -8.49 -25.07
N VAL A 676 -38.46 -8.16 -25.62
CA VAL A 676 -38.61 -6.96 -26.44
C VAL A 676 -38.31 -5.73 -25.57
N ASP A 677 -38.97 -5.62 -24.42
CA ASP A 677 -38.81 -4.49 -23.52
C ASP A 677 -37.45 -4.43 -22.85
N ILE A 678 -36.87 -5.57 -22.46
CA ILE A 678 -35.49 -5.64 -21.93
C ILE A 678 -34.50 -5.11 -22.97
N THR A 679 -34.62 -5.53 -24.22
CA THR A 679 -33.71 -5.13 -25.29
C THR A 679 -33.87 -3.66 -25.66
N LYS A 680 -35.11 -3.16 -25.74
CA LYS A 680 -35.40 -1.74 -25.98
C LYS A 680 -34.83 -0.86 -24.88
N ARG A 681 -34.99 -1.26 -23.62
CA ARG A 681 -34.41 -0.54 -22.47
C ARG A 681 -32.89 -0.58 -22.49
N ALA A 682 -32.26 -1.71 -22.79
CA ALA A 682 -30.81 -1.79 -22.92
C ALA A 682 -30.28 -0.82 -23.99
N ILE A 683 -30.92 -0.77 -25.17
CA ILE A 683 -30.56 0.18 -26.23
C ILE A 683 -30.73 1.63 -25.75
N ASP A 684 -31.83 1.95 -25.06
CA ASP A 684 -32.08 3.29 -24.51
C ASP A 684 -31.05 3.65 -23.42
N CYS A 685 -30.56 2.67 -22.65
CA CYS A 685 -29.50 2.83 -21.65
C CYS A 685 -28.08 2.89 -22.25
N GLY A 686 -27.95 2.88 -23.58
CA GLY A 686 -26.65 3.01 -24.25
C GLY A 686 -25.96 1.70 -24.61
N TYR A 687 -26.57 0.53 -24.38
CA TYR A 687 -25.99 -0.72 -24.89
C TYR A 687 -25.94 -0.70 -26.41
N ARG A 688 -24.78 -1.05 -26.93
CA ARG A 688 -24.53 -1.19 -28.37
C ARG A 688 -24.00 -2.57 -28.75
N HIS A 689 -23.94 -3.52 -27.81
CA HIS A 689 -23.55 -4.91 -28.07
C HIS A 689 -24.58 -5.86 -27.47
N ILE A 690 -25.15 -6.75 -28.30
CA ILE A 690 -26.15 -7.75 -27.89
C ILE A 690 -25.63 -9.15 -28.23
N ASP A 691 -25.53 -10.01 -27.23
CA ASP A 691 -25.13 -11.41 -27.36
C ASP A 691 -26.35 -12.34 -27.19
N THR A 692 -26.69 -13.03 -28.27
CA THR A 692 -27.78 -14.02 -28.32
C THR A 692 -27.30 -15.32 -28.97
N ALA A 693 -28.21 -16.28 -29.14
CA ALA A 693 -27.99 -17.51 -29.88
C ALA A 693 -29.33 -18.09 -30.36
N LEU A 694 -29.33 -18.85 -31.45
CA LEU A 694 -30.50 -19.56 -31.94
C LEU A 694 -31.15 -20.44 -30.84
N LEU A 695 -30.33 -21.10 -30.02
CA LEU A 695 -30.78 -21.92 -28.89
C LEU A 695 -31.59 -21.14 -27.85
N TYR A 696 -31.32 -19.84 -27.69
CA TYR A 696 -31.93 -19.03 -26.64
C TYR A 696 -33.40 -18.71 -26.94
N ARG A 697 -33.85 -18.94 -28.19
CA ARG A 697 -35.24 -18.79 -28.67
C ARG A 697 -35.87 -17.40 -28.49
N ASN A 698 -35.08 -16.38 -28.24
CA ASN A 698 -35.54 -14.98 -28.15
C ASN A 698 -35.07 -14.09 -29.31
N GLU A 699 -34.35 -14.63 -30.31
CA GLU A 699 -33.87 -13.85 -31.46
C GLU A 699 -34.97 -13.04 -32.17
N LYS A 700 -36.20 -13.55 -32.22
CA LYS A 700 -37.35 -12.83 -32.80
C LYS A 700 -37.67 -11.55 -32.04
N GLN A 701 -37.66 -11.62 -30.72
CA GLN A 701 -37.95 -10.49 -29.84
C GLN A 701 -36.80 -9.49 -29.80
N ILE A 702 -35.56 -9.96 -29.82
CA ILE A 702 -34.37 -9.09 -29.98
C ILE A 702 -34.45 -8.34 -31.32
N GLY A 703 -34.76 -9.05 -32.40
CA GLY A 703 -34.92 -8.47 -33.74
C GLY A 703 -36.02 -7.43 -33.81
N GLN A 704 -37.18 -7.74 -33.21
CA GLN A 704 -38.30 -6.80 -33.10
C GLN A 704 -37.87 -5.52 -32.37
N ALA A 705 -37.23 -5.63 -31.21
CA ALA A 705 -36.76 -4.48 -30.43
C ALA A 705 -35.79 -3.59 -31.23
N ILE A 706 -34.82 -4.20 -31.93
CA ILE A 706 -33.86 -3.47 -32.76
C ILE A 706 -34.57 -2.75 -33.91
N LYS A 707 -35.47 -3.44 -34.62
CA LYS A 707 -36.25 -2.86 -35.72
C LYS A 707 -37.11 -1.69 -35.25
N GLU A 708 -37.72 -1.81 -34.08
CA GLU A 708 -38.48 -0.73 -33.45
C GLU A 708 -37.57 0.46 -33.10
N LYS A 709 -36.40 0.23 -32.50
CA LYS A 709 -35.46 1.32 -32.16
C LYS A 709 -34.85 2.02 -33.37
N ILE A 710 -34.63 1.30 -34.47
CA ILE A 710 -34.22 1.88 -35.76
C ILE A 710 -35.37 2.73 -36.33
N LYS A 711 -36.60 2.21 -36.31
CA LYS A 711 -37.79 2.97 -36.76
C LYS A 711 -38.03 4.21 -35.92
N GLU A 712 -37.78 4.13 -34.61
CA GLU A 712 -37.82 5.25 -33.65
C GLU A 712 -36.64 6.23 -33.85
N LYS A 713 -35.68 5.92 -34.73
CA LYS A 713 -34.45 6.70 -34.99
C LYS A 713 -33.55 6.89 -33.75
N VAL A 714 -33.63 5.96 -32.79
CA VAL A 714 -32.77 5.94 -31.60
C VAL A 714 -31.37 5.42 -31.92
N ILE A 715 -31.30 4.43 -32.81
CA ILE A 715 -30.06 3.84 -33.32
C ILE A 715 -30.20 3.61 -34.83
N LYS A 716 -29.08 3.52 -35.52
CA LYS A 716 -28.97 2.95 -36.86
C LYS A 716 -28.52 1.49 -36.76
N ARG A 717 -28.62 0.73 -37.87
CA ARG A 717 -28.16 -0.67 -37.85
C ARG A 717 -26.66 -0.75 -37.57
N GLU A 718 -25.88 0.18 -38.10
CA GLU A 718 -24.45 0.29 -37.89
C GLU A 718 -24.03 0.62 -36.46
N ASP A 719 -24.95 1.15 -35.64
CA ASP A 719 -24.65 1.52 -34.25
C ASP A 719 -24.64 0.30 -33.31
N ILE A 720 -25.23 -0.84 -33.72
CA ILE A 720 -25.39 -2.01 -32.86
C ILE A 720 -24.56 -3.20 -33.33
N PHE A 721 -23.78 -3.77 -32.44
CA PHE A 721 -22.94 -4.95 -32.64
C PHE A 721 -23.69 -6.21 -32.19
N ILE A 722 -24.15 -7.02 -33.14
CA ILE A 722 -24.94 -8.22 -32.83
C ILE A 722 -24.07 -9.49 -32.92
N VAL A 723 -24.06 -10.25 -31.83
CA VAL A 723 -23.45 -11.58 -31.74
C VAL A 723 -24.56 -12.62 -31.70
N THR A 724 -24.53 -13.58 -32.63
CA THR A 724 -25.33 -14.82 -32.53
C THR A 724 -24.46 -16.04 -32.87
N LYS A 725 -25.00 -17.24 -32.71
CA LYS A 725 -24.22 -18.49 -32.68
C LYS A 725 -24.82 -19.58 -33.56
N LEU A 726 -23.98 -20.26 -34.32
CA LEU A 726 -24.29 -21.51 -35.02
C LEU A 726 -24.50 -22.62 -33.99
N TRP A 727 -25.72 -23.11 -33.90
CA TRP A 727 -26.06 -24.18 -32.98
C TRP A 727 -25.64 -25.56 -33.49
N ASN A 728 -25.39 -26.49 -32.56
CA ASN A 728 -24.73 -27.78 -32.83
C ASN A 728 -25.43 -28.66 -33.89
N THR A 729 -26.76 -28.54 -34.06
CA THR A 729 -27.51 -29.30 -35.08
C THR A 729 -27.32 -28.78 -36.51
N PHE A 730 -26.61 -27.66 -36.69
CA PHE A 730 -26.26 -27.06 -37.99
C PHE A 730 -24.75 -27.16 -38.30
N HIS A 731 -24.02 -28.04 -37.61
CA HIS A 731 -22.58 -28.20 -37.80
C HIS A 731 -22.19 -28.79 -39.16
N ASP A 732 -23.06 -29.59 -39.76
CA ASP A 732 -22.83 -30.08 -41.12
C ASP A 732 -22.61 -28.89 -42.07
N PRO A 733 -21.49 -28.84 -42.83
CA PRO A 733 -21.20 -27.74 -43.76
C PRO A 733 -22.36 -27.34 -44.67
N GLU A 734 -23.19 -28.29 -45.10
CA GLU A 734 -24.36 -28.03 -45.95
C GLU A 734 -25.47 -27.25 -45.22
N ASN A 735 -25.52 -27.36 -43.89
CA ASN A 735 -26.54 -26.75 -43.04
C ASN A 735 -26.11 -25.42 -42.40
N VAL A 736 -24.81 -25.07 -42.43
CA VAL A 736 -24.28 -23.83 -41.83
C VAL A 736 -24.97 -22.58 -42.41
N LEU A 737 -25.16 -22.53 -43.73
CA LEU A 737 -25.85 -21.42 -44.39
C LEU A 737 -27.32 -21.32 -43.96
N ALA A 738 -28.00 -22.47 -43.84
CA ALA A 738 -29.39 -22.52 -43.39
C ALA A 738 -29.53 -22.03 -41.94
N GLY A 739 -28.60 -22.44 -41.05
CA GLY A 739 -28.55 -21.98 -39.66
C GLY A 739 -28.37 -20.46 -39.55
N CYS A 740 -27.42 -19.89 -40.30
CA CYS A 740 -27.20 -18.45 -40.32
C CYS A 740 -28.41 -17.68 -40.85
N LYS A 741 -28.99 -18.11 -41.98
CA LYS A 741 -30.22 -17.50 -42.53
C LYS A 741 -31.41 -17.58 -41.57
N LYS A 742 -31.51 -18.65 -40.78
CA LYS A 742 -32.55 -18.79 -39.76
C LYS A 742 -32.40 -17.73 -38.66
N SER A 743 -31.19 -17.54 -38.12
CA SER A 743 -30.92 -16.48 -37.15
C SER A 743 -31.17 -15.08 -37.72
N LEU A 744 -30.73 -14.81 -38.95
CA LEU A 744 -30.99 -13.54 -39.64
C LEU A 744 -32.48 -13.26 -39.82
N LYS A 745 -33.25 -14.27 -40.24
CA LYS A 745 -34.71 -14.18 -40.36
C LYS A 745 -35.37 -13.90 -39.01
N ASN A 746 -34.93 -14.57 -37.94
CA ASN A 746 -35.47 -14.32 -36.60
C ASN A 746 -35.15 -12.90 -36.14
N LEU A 747 -33.90 -12.47 -36.25
CA LEU A 747 -33.44 -11.13 -35.87
C LEU A 747 -33.99 -10.03 -36.79
N CYS A 748 -34.59 -10.39 -37.93
CA CYS A 748 -35.02 -9.45 -38.97
C CYS A 748 -33.86 -8.57 -39.47
N LEU A 749 -32.67 -9.15 -39.66
CA LEU A 749 -31.45 -8.48 -40.10
C LEU A 749 -30.90 -9.08 -41.38
N ASP A 750 -30.23 -8.27 -42.19
CA ASP A 750 -29.52 -8.73 -43.39
C ASP A 750 -28.14 -9.33 -43.07
N TYR A 751 -27.52 -8.89 -41.97
CA TYR A 751 -26.24 -9.39 -41.48
C TYR A 751 -26.13 -9.32 -39.95
N VAL A 752 -25.22 -10.12 -39.37
CA VAL A 752 -24.76 -9.99 -37.97
C VAL A 752 -23.31 -9.54 -37.89
N ASP A 753 -22.92 -8.85 -36.82
CA ASP A 753 -21.56 -8.32 -36.69
C ASP A 753 -20.57 -9.41 -36.29
N MET A 754 -21.01 -10.42 -35.53
CA MET A 754 -20.22 -11.60 -35.20
C MET A 754 -21.09 -12.86 -35.20
N TYR A 755 -20.62 -13.92 -35.86
CA TYR A 755 -21.25 -15.24 -35.82
C TYR A 755 -20.30 -16.28 -35.22
N LEU A 756 -20.66 -16.84 -34.06
CA LEU A 756 -19.80 -17.77 -33.33
C LEU A 756 -20.20 -19.23 -33.58
N MET A 757 -19.24 -20.15 -33.65
CA MET A 757 -19.52 -21.57 -33.48
C MET A 757 -19.80 -21.84 -32.00
N HIS A 758 -20.99 -22.34 -31.65
CA HIS A 758 -21.42 -22.40 -30.25
C HIS A 758 -20.58 -23.37 -29.40
N SER A 759 -20.08 -24.45 -30.00
CA SER A 759 -19.27 -25.49 -29.36
C SER A 759 -18.52 -26.26 -30.46
N PRO A 760 -17.37 -26.91 -30.18
CA PRO A 760 -16.68 -27.75 -31.16
C PRO A 760 -17.39 -29.10 -31.46
N MET A 761 -18.61 -29.31 -30.97
CA MET A 761 -19.34 -30.59 -31.03
C MET A 761 -20.57 -30.50 -31.93
N GLY A 762 -20.60 -31.27 -33.03
CA GLY A 762 -21.77 -31.39 -33.90
C GLY A 762 -22.85 -32.34 -33.35
N ALA A 763 -24.10 -32.09 -33.69
CA ALA A 763 -25.24 -32.95 -33.35
C ALA A 763 -26.05 -33.28 -34.62
N PRO A 764 -26.76 -34.43 -34.68
CA PRO A 764 -27.52 -34.79 -35.87
C PRO A 764 -28.60 -33.75 -36.20
N ALA A 765 -28.68 -33.37 -37.47
CA ALA A 765 -29.68 -32.45 -37.96
C ALA A 765 -31.10 -32.94 -37.60
N GLN A 766 -31.96 -32.01 -37.20
CA GLN A 766 -33.35 -32.30 -36.85
C GLN A 766 -34.28 -31.92 -38.00
N LYS A 767 -35.40 -32.65 -38.10
CA LYS A 767 -36.54 -32.26 -38.96
C LYS A 767 -37.42 -31.27 -38.20
N ASP A 768 -38.13 -30.42 -38.95
CA ASP A 768 -38.99 -29.34 -38.45
C ASP A 768 -38.23 -28.27 -37.64
N ASP A 769 -38.91 -27.24 -37.14
CA ASP A 769 -38.28 -26.10 -36.46
C ASP A 769 -37.57 -26.46 -35.12
N ASN A 770 -37.45 -27.75 -34.80
CA ASN A 770 -36.76 -28.28 -33.63
C ASN A 770 -35.24 -28.11 -33.75
N ILE A 771 -34.66 -27.40 -32.78
CA ILE A 771 -33.23 -27.11 -32.74
C ILE A 771 -32.49 -27.96 -31.70
N TYR A 772 -33.17 -28.79 -30.90
CA TYR A 772 -32.52 -29.57 -29.84
C TYR A 772 -31.74 -30.76 -30.39
N ALA A 773 -30.59 -31.04 -29.78
CA ALA A 773 -29.83 -32.24 -30.12
C ALA A 773 -30.68 -33.49 -29.75
N PRO A 774 -30.79 -34.48 -30.65
CA PRO A 774 -31.53 -35.70 -30.34
C PRO A 774 -30.83 -36.44 -29.21
N THR A 775 -31.59 -37.16 -28.39
CA THR A 775 -31.04 -37.91 -27.25
C THR A 775 -31.28 -39.41 -27.39
N LYS A 776 -30.34 -40.22 -26.90
CA LYS A 776 -30.50 -41.67 -26.70
C LYS A 776 -30.22 -41.97 -25.23
N ASN A 777 -31.20 -42.56 -24.53
CA ASN A 777 -31.14 -42.81 -23.08
C ASN A 777 -30.84 -41.54 -22.24
N GLY A 778 -31.38 -40.39 -22.64
CA GLY A 778 -31.16 -39.11 -21.95
C GLY A 778 -29.78 -38.49 -22.17
N LYS A 779 -28.93 -39.07 -23.03
CA LYS A 779 -27.65 -38.48 -23.44
C LYS A 779 -27.77 -37.84 -24.83
N PRO A 780 -27.23 -36.63 -25.06
CA PRO A 780 -27.19 -36.03 -26.38
C PRO A 780 -26.41 -36.92 -27.35
N LEU A 781 -26.93 -37.07 -28.57
CA LEU A 781 -26.22 -37.68 -29.68
C LEU A 781 -25.37 -36.61 -30.37
N PHE A 782 -24.14 -36.99 -30.70
CA PHE A 782 -23.20 -36.15 -31.43
C PHE A 782 -22.88 -36.78 -32.79
N THR A 783 -22.54 -35.96 -33.76
CA THR A 783 -21.98 -36.40 -35.04
C THR A 783 -20.46 -36.38 -34.99
N ASP A 784 -19.83 -37.11 -35.90
CA ASP A 784 -18.40 -37.07 -36.20
C ASP A 784 -18.02 -35.91 -37.16
N THR A 785 -18.96 -35.00 -37.41
CA THR A 785 -18.72 -33.81 -38.24
C THR A 785 -17.56 -33.00 -37.68
N ASP A 786 -16.50 -32.89 -38.46
CA ASP A 786 -15.31 -32.14 -38.08
C ASP A 786 -15.61 -30.63 -38.04
N TYR A 787 -15.40 -30.00 -36.88
CA TYR A 787 -15.58 -28.56 -36.71
C TYR A 787 -14.70 -27.72 -37.65
N VAL A 788 -13.60 -28.27 -38.17
CA VAL A 788 -12.78 -27.59 -39.20
C VAL A 788 -13.57 -27.44 -40.50
N CYS A 789 -14.37 -28.44 -40.88
CA CYS A 789 -15.25 -28.36 -42.06
C CYS A 789 -16.39 -27.37 -41.81
N THR A 790 -16.97 -27.36 -40.61
CA THR A 790 -17.96 -26.36 -40.19
C THR A 790 -17.38 -24.94 -40.29
N TRP A 791 -16.15 -24.73 -39.82
CA TRP A 791 -15.48 -23.43 -39.90
C TRP A 791 -15.30 -22.95 -41.33
N ARG A 792 -14.85 -23.83 -42.25
CA ARG A 792 -14.73 -23.49 -43.67
C ARG A 792 -16.06 -23.03 -44.27
N ALA A 793 -17.17 -23.66 -43.90
CA ALA A 793 -18.50 -23.22 -44.31
C ALA A 793 -18.89 -21.86 -43.68
N MET A 794 -18.47 -21.58 -42.45
CA MET A 794 -18.65 -20.26 -41.83
C MET A 794 -17.84 -19.16 -42.52
N GLU A 795 -16.64 -19.46 -43.04
CA GLU A 795 -15.85 -18.50 -43.83
C GLU A 795 -16.60 -18.06 -45.11
N GLU A 796 -17.38 -18.95 -45.72
CA GLU A 796 -18.23 -18.60 -46.87
C GLU A 796 -19.37 -17.64 -46.48
N LEU A 797 -19.83 -17.63 -45.22
CA LEU A 797 -20.82 -16.67 -44.75
C LEU A 797 -20.26 -15.24 -44.71
N VAL A 798 -18.99 -15.10 -44.34
CA VAL A 798 -18.27 -13.81 -44.36
C VAL A 798 -18.15 -13.30 -45.79
N LYS A 799 -17.77 -14.18 -46.73
CA LYS A 799 -17.68 -13.83 -48.16
C LYS A 799 -19.03 -13.41 -48.76
N LYS A 800 -20.13 -14.02 -48.29
CA LYS A 800 -21.49 -13.67 -48.71
C LYS A 800 -22.05 -12.42 -48.00
N GLY A 801 -21.31 -11.83 -47.06
CA GLY A 801 -21.73 -10.65 -46.30
C GLY A 801 -22.81 -10.92 -45.25
N LEU A 802 -23.09 -12.18 -44.93
CA LEU A 802 -24.12 -12.55 -43.95
C LEU A 802 -23.64 -12.35 -42.50
N CYS A 803 -22.33 -12.36 -42.30
CA CYS A 803 -21.69 -11.91 -41.07
C CYS A 803 -20.42 -11.11 -41.37
N LYS A 804 -20.12 -10.11 -40.55
CA LYS A 804 -18.87 -9.33 -40.70
C LYS A 804 -17.66 -10.06 -40.12
N ASN A 805 -17.87 -10.75 -38.99
CA ASN A 805 -16.84 -11.46 -38.25
C ASN A 805 -17.31 -12.87 -37.89
N ILE A 806 -16.36 -13.79 -37.75
CA ILE A 806 -16.61 -15.13 -37.22
C ILE A 806 -15.68 -15.42 -36.05
N GLY A 807 -16.18 -16.22 -35.11
CA GLY A 807 -15.47 -16.61 -33.90
C GLY A 807 -15.96 -17.95 -33.38
N ILE A 808 -15.50 -18.32 -32.20
CA ILE A 808 -15.72 -19.63 -31.59
C ILE A 808 -16.16 -19.47 -30.15
N CYS A 809 -16.86 -20.48 -29.63
CA CYS A 809 -17.29 -20.56 -28.24
C CYS A 809 -16.98 -21.95 -27.69
N ASN A 810 -16.46 -22.02 -26.46
CA ASN A 810 -16.14 -23.27 -25.76
C ASN A 810 -15.04 -24.15 -26.39
N PHE A 811 -13.99 -23.52 -26.96
CA PHE A 811 -12.82 -24.23 -27.50
C PHE A 811 -11.65 -24.23 -26.51
N ASN A 812 -10.87 -25.32 -26.49
CA ASN A 812 -9.59 -25.39 -25.79
C ASN A 812 -8.39 -25.12 -26.72
N ILE A 813 -7.18 -25.04 -26.15
CA ILE A 813 -5.94 -24.75 -26.88
C ILE A 813 -5.72 -25.72 -28.05
N ASN A 814 -5.81 -27.03 -27.80
CA ASN A 814 -5.56 -28.05 -28.84
C ASN A 814 -6.54 -27.94 -30.01
N GLN A 815 -7.82 -27.65 -29.73
CA GLN A 815 -8.84 -27.46 -30.75
C GLN A 815 -8.60 -26.17 -31.54
N LEU A 816 -8.19 -25.09 -30.86
CA LEU A 816 -7.87 -23.83 -31.49
C LEU A 816 -6.62 -23.92 -32.37
N GLU A 817 -5.55 -24.55 -31.88
CA GLU A 817 -4.34 -24.86 -32.67
C GLU A 817 -4.69 -25.68 -33.92
N ARG A 818 -5.54 -26.70 -33.78
CA ARG A 818 -5.99 -27.50 -34.91
C ARG A 818 -6.81 -26.68 -35.90
N LEU A 819 -7.69 -25.81 -35.43
CA LEU A 819 -8.48 -24.93 -36.27
C LEU A 819 -7.61 -23.95 -37.07
N LEU A 820 -6.65 -23.30 -36.39
CA LEU A 820 -5.78 -22.28 -36.97
C LEU A 820 -4.88 -22.82 -38.10
N LYS A 821 -4.57 -24.12 -38.10
CA LYS A 821 -3.85 -24.76 -39.21
C LYS A 821 -4.61 -24.72 -40.54
N TYR A 822 -5.93 -24.63 -40.49
CA TYR A 822 -6.79 -24.73 -41.67
C TYR A 822 -7.67 -23.51 -41.91
N ALA A 823 -7.78 -22.61 -40.93
CA ALA A 823 -8.54 -21.38 -41.02
C ALA A 823 -7.87 -20.39 -41.99
N LYS A 824 -8.61 -19.93 -42.98
CA LYS A 824 -8.22 -18.81 -43.86
C LYS A 824 -8.59 -17.47 -43.23
N ILE A 825 -9.71 -17.43 -42.52
CA ILE A 825 -10.13 -16.32 -41.68
C ILE A 825 -9.90 -16.77 -40.23
N PRO A 826 -8.91 -16.21 -39.52
CA PRO A 826 -8.68 -16.59 -38.13
C PRO A 826 -9.87 -16.15 -37.26
N PRO A 827 -10.23 -16.92 -36.21
CA PRO A 827 -11.30 -16.54 -35.30
C PRO A 827 -11.01 -15.17 -34.68
N GLN A 828 -11.97 -14.27 -34.78
CA GLN A 828 -11.86 -12.91 -34.24
C GLN A 828 -12.11 -12.88 -32.73
N ASN A 829 -12.93 -13.82 -32.26
CA ASN A 829 -13.37 -13.91 -30.88
C ASN A 829 -13.38 -15.36 -30.39
N LEU A 830 -12.94 -15.58 -29.15
CA LEU A 830 -13.23 -16.79 -28.37
C LEU A 830 -14.11 -16.42 -27.18
N GLN A 831 -15.34 -16.89 -27.20
CA GLN A 831 -16.26 -16.76 -26.08
C GLN A 831 -16.11 -17.97 -25.13
N MET A 832 -15.92 -17.73 -23.83
CA MET A 832 -15.72 -18.80 -22.83
C MET A 832 -16.28 -18.42 -21.45
N GLU A 833 -16.53 -19.43 -20.62
CA GLU A 833 -16.84 -19.21 -19.20
C GLU A 833 -15.60 -18.73 -18.47
N HIS A 834 -15.65 -17.58 -17.81
CA HIS A 834 -14.49 -17.08 -17.09
C HIS A 834 -14.92 -16.29 -15.88
N HIS A 835 -14.50 -16.72 -14.69
CA HIS A 835 -14.81 -16.08 -13.41
C HIS A 835 -13.69 -16.40 -12.40
N PRO A 836 -13.66 -15.80 -11.20
CA PRO A 836 -12.57 -16.00 -10.23
C PRO A 836 -12.22 -17.46 -9.86
N TYR A 837 -13.16 -18.41 -9.97
CA TYR A 837 -12.86 -19.85 -9.77
C TYR A 837 -12.47 -20.60 -11.04
N LEU A 838 -12.54 -19.95 -12.20
CA LEU A 838 -12.22 -20.52 -13.51
C LEU A 838 -11.55 -19.44 -14.37
N THR A 839 -10.26 -19.17 -14.09
CA THR A 839 -9.49 -18.07 -14.71
C THR A 839 -8.74 -18.45 -15.99
N GLN A 840 -8.76 -19.73 -16.38
CA GLN A 840 -8.25 -20.27 -17.66
C GLN A 840 -6.98 -19.58 -18.21
N LYS A 841 -5.98 -19.34 -17.36
CA LYS A 841 -4.85 -18.43 -17.64
C LYS A 841 -4.05 -18.79 -18.89
N GLU A 842 -3.83 -20.08 -19.13
CA GLU A 842 -3.12 -20.60 -20.30
C GLU A 842 -3.88 -20.29 -21.60
N LEU A 843 -5.18 -20.57 -21.63
CA LEU A 843 -6.04 -20.29 -22.80
C LEU A 843 -6.16 -18.79 -23.07
N THR A 844 -6.24 -17.97 -22.01
CA THR A 844 -6.25 -16.50 -22.11
C THR A 844 -4.94 -15.95 -22.66
N GLY A 845 -3.80 -16.46 -22.18
CA GLY A 845 -2.48 -16.10 -22.69
C GLY A 845 -2.31 -16.50 -24.15
N PHE A 846 -2.75 -17.70 -24.52
CA PHE A 846 -2.69 -18.22 -25.88
C PHE A 846 -3.52 -17.36 -26.86
N CYS A 847 -4.76 -17.00 -26.50
CA CYS A 847 -5.59 -16.12 -27.34
C CYS A 847 -4.99 -14.72 -27.48
N ARG A 848 -4.41 -14.16 -26.42
CA ARG A 848 -3.75 -12.84 -26.45
C ARG A 848 -2.55 -12.83 -27.39
N ALA A 849 -1.71 -13.87 -27.35
CA ALA A 849 -0.58 -14.01 -28.27
C ALA A 849 -1.01 -14.03 -29.75
N LEU A 850 -2.18 -14.60 -30.01
CA LEU A 850 -2.78 -14.70 -31.35
C LEU A 850 -3.69 -13.53 -31.72
N LYS A 851 -3.80 -12.51 -30.84
CA LYS A 851 -4.72 -11.37 -30.99
C LYS A 851 -6.19 -11.77 -31.13
N ILE A 852 -6.59 -12.94 -30.65
CA ILE A 852 -7.98 -13.38 -30.59
C ILE A 852 -8.63 -12.73 -29.36
N ILE A 853 -9.68 -11.95 -29.56
CA ILE A 853 -10.37 -11.26 -28.45
C ILE A 853 -11.17 -12.27 -27.63
N ILE A 854 -11.15 -12.14 -26.31
CA ILE A 854 -11.89 -13.02 -25.40
C ILE A 854 -13.19 -12.33 -24.98
N THR A 855 -14.31 -13.02 -25.09
CA THR A 855 -15.59 -12.61 -24.48
C THR A 855 -15.92 -13.56 -23.33
N CYS A 856 -16.00 -13.03 -22.11
CA CYS A 856 -16.32 -13.83 -20.93
C CYS A 856 -17.83 -13.92 -20.72
N TYR A 857 -18.41 -15.12 -20.76
CA TYR A 857 -19.77 -15.33 -20.25
C TYR A 857 -19.73 -15.88 -18.82
N ALA A 858 -20.85 -15.71 -18.10
CA ALA A 858 -20.96 -16.07 -16.68
C ALA A 858 -19.84 -15.50 -15.78
N PRO A 859 -19.43 -14.21 -15.90
CA PRO A 859 -18.37 -13.64 -15.07
C PRO A 859 -18.66 -13.70 -13.56
N LEU A 860 -19.93 -13.89 -13.18
CA LEU A 860 -20.41 -14.03 -11.81
C LEU A 860 -20.73 -15.49 -11.40
N GLY A 861 -20.37 -16.50 -12.20
CA GLY A 861 -20.48 -17.92 -11.85
C GLY A 861 -21.88 -18.57 -11.99
N SER A 862 -22.82 -17.96 -12.72
CA SER A 862 -24.14 -18.53 -13.09
C SER A 862 -24.90 -19.33 -11.99
N PRO A 863 -25.31 -18.71 -10.86
CA PRO A 863 -25.76 -19.41 -9.66
C PRO A 863 -27.08 -20.22 -9.77
N ASN A 864 -27.76 -20.21 -10.92
CA ASN A 864 -29.11 -20.77 -11.10
C ASN A 864 -29.21 -21.87 -12.20
N ARG A 865 -28.10 -22.52 -12.59
CA ARG A 865 -28.15 -23.57 -13.63
C ARG A 865 -28.57 -24.94 -13.07
N PRO A 866 -29.49 -25.67 -13.73
CA PRO A 866 -30.02 -26.95 -13.23
C PRO A 866 -29.02 -28.12 -13.23
N TRP A 867 -27.90 -28.00 -13.95
CA TRP A 867 -26.83 -29.01 -14.00
C TRP A 867 -25.60 -28.66 -13.15
N ALA A 868 -25.66 -27.58 -12.37
CA ALA A 868 -24.58 -27.22 -11.45
C ALA A 868 -24.59 -28.23 -10.27
N GLY A 869 -23.46 -28.90 -10.03
CA GLY A 869 -23.36 -29.98 -9.02
C GLY A 869 -23.63 -29.50 -7.59
N LYS A 870 -23.93 -30.41 -6.65
CA LYS A 870 -24.25 -30.03 -5.24
C LYS A 870 -23.14 -29.21 -4.55
N ASP A 871 -21.89 -29.30 -5.00
CA ASP A 871 -20.74 -28.51 -4.51
C ASP A 871 -20.57 -27.14 -5.19
N SER A 872 -21.34 -26.84 -6.26
CA SER A 872 -21.37 -25.51 -6.88
C SER A 872 -22.12 -24.48 -6.02
N ALA A 873 -22.47 -24.82 -4.78
CA ALA A 873 -23.15 -23.96 -3.80
C ALA A 873 -22.27 -22.80 -3.28
N LYS A 874 -20.98 -22.74 -3.67
CA LYS A 874 -20.17 -21.52 -3.54
C LYS A 874 -20.54 -20.52 -4.64
N ILE A 875 -21.69 -19.86 -4.46
CA ILE A 875 -22.09 -18.73 -5.31
C ILE A 875 -20.99 -17.67 -5.20
N LEU A 876 -20.43 -17.22 -6.33
CA LEU A 876 -19.33 -16.25 -6.38
C LEU A 876 -19.65 -14.95 -5.60
N LEU A 877 -20.92 -14.53 -5.65
CA LEU A 877 -21.47 -13.38 -4.91
C LEU A 877 -21.75 -13.64 -3.42
N LYS A 878 -21.55 -14.87 -2.94
CA LYS A 878 -21.76 -15.29 -1.54
C LYS A 878 -20.54 -15.97 -0.91
N ASP A 879 -19.47 -16.17 -1.66
CA ASP A 879 -18.20 -16.65 -1.11
C ASP A 879 -17.48 -15.46 -0.44
N PRO A 880 -17.16 -15.55 0.87
CA PRO A 880 -16.48 -14.48 1.60
C PRO A 880 -15.12 -14.07 1.01
N GLN A 881 -14.46 -14.92 0.22
CA GLN A 881 -13.19 -14.62 -0.43
C GLN A 881 -13.35 -13.96 -1.81
N ALA A 882 -14.48 -14.16 -2.49
CA ALA A 882 -14.79 -13.51 -3.77
C ALA A 882 -15.72 -12.28 -3.64
N SER A 883 -16.39 -12.12 -2.49
CA SER A 883 -17.28 -11.00 -2.18
C SER A 883 -16.57 -9.65 -1.95
N HIS A 884 -15.24 -9.62 -1.99
CA HIS A 884 -14.46 -8.38 -2.04
C HIS A 884 -14.53 -7.67 -3.41
N ALA A 885 -15.31 -8.19 -4.38
CA ALA A 885 -15.44 -7.65 -5.74
C ALA A 885 -16.87 -7.30 -6.21
N THR A 886 -17.91 -7.24 -5.37
CA THR A 886 -19.24 -6.70 -5.76
C THR A 886 -20.02 -6.04 -4.61
N ILE A 887 -20.65 -4.90 -4.92
CA ILE A 887 -21.59 -4.10 -4.09
C ILE A 887 -22.85 -4.92 -3.70
N PRO A 888 -23.55 -4.63 -2.58
CA PRO A 888 -24.62 -5.46 -2.01
C PRO A 888 -25.96 -5.34 -2.75
N ASN A 889 -26.73 -6.42 -2.83
CA ASN A 889 -28.14 -6.39 -3.27
C ASN A 889 -29.10 -6.19 -2.04
N PRO A 890 -30.10 -5.28 -2.08
CA PRO A 890 -31.07 -5.04 -1.01
C PRO A 890 -32.13 -6.14 -0.86
N GLY A 891 -32.82 -6.13 0.29
CA GLY A 891 -33.75 -7.15 0.71
C GLY A 891 -34.99 -7.35 -0.18
N LYS A 892 -35.44 -8.61 -0.22
CA LYS A 892 -36.73 -9.16 -0.67
C LYS A 892 -37.81 -8.14 -1.07
N GLY A 893 -38.02 -8.01 -2.37
CA GLY A 893 -39.27 -7.62 -3.04
C GLY A 893 -39.32 -8.31 -4.40
N LYS A 894 -40.46 -8.90 -4.76
CA LYS A 894 -40.66 -9.59 -6.04
C LYS A 894 -40.82 -8.57 -7.18
N GLU A 895 -40.43 -8.99 -8.40
CA GLU A 895 -40.63 -8.33 -9.72
C GLU A 895 -39.71 -7.09 -9.92
N HIS A 896 -38.70 -7.04 -10.81
CA HIS A 896 -38.69 -7.32 -12.25
C HIS A 896 -37.24 -7.41 -12.79
N MET A 897 -37.07 -7.97 -14.00
CA MET A 897 -35.80 -8.28 -14.63
C MET A 897 -35.17 -7.10 -15.38
N ALA A 898 -33.91 -6.78 -15.03
CA ALA A 898 -32.81 -6.32 -15.89
C ALA A 898 -31.85 -5.47 -15.03
N GLU A 899 -30.72 -6.03 -14.57
CA GLU A 899 -29.54 -5.26 -14.13
C GLU A 899 -28.36 -6.21 -13.90
N ASN A 900 -27.54 -6.37 -14.94
CA ASN A 900 -26.19 -6.96 -14.89
C ASN A 900 -25.25 -5.95 -15.53
N ILE A 901 -24.59 -5.10 -14.74
CA ILE A 901 -23.46 -4.27 -15.23
C ILE A 901 -22.31 -4.39 -14.23
N CYS A 902 -21.20 -4.93 -14.71
CA CYS A 902 -19.90 -4.90 -14.04
C CYS A 902 -18.89 -4.49 -15.12
N ILE A 903 -18.32 -3.29 -15.02
CA ILE A 903 -17.27 -2.80 -15.91
C ILE A 903 -15.94 -3.11 -15.23
N PHE A 904 -15.16 -4.03 -15.81
CA PHE A 904 -13.74 -4.17 -15.50
C PHE A 904 -12.97 -3.30 -16.48
N ASP A 905 -12.30 -2.27 -15.98
CA ASP A 905 -11.50 -1.39 -16.80
C ASP A 905 -10.11 -2.01 -17.05
N PHE A 906 -9.90 -2.47 -18.28
CA PHE A 906 -8.59 -2.77 -18.84
C PHE A 906 -8.50 -2.07 -20.19
N CYS A 907 -7.97 -0.85 -20.23
CA CYS A 907 -7.25 -0.24 -21.35
C CYS A 907 -6.73 1.13 -20.91
N LEU A 908 -5.42 1.28 -20.68
CA LEU A 908 -4.81 2.61 -20.68
C LEU A 908 -4.68 3.06 -22.13
N ALA A 909 -5.19 4.25 -22.43
CA ALA A 909 -5.05 4.88 -23.74
C ALA A 909 -3.60 5.36 -23.95
N PRO A 910 -3.08 5.37 -25.20
CA PRO A 910 -1.73 5.82 -25.51
C PRO A 910 -1.44 7.29 -25.12
N GLU A 911 -2.48 8.10 -24.92
CA GLU A 911 -2.36 9.54 -24.65
C GLU A 911 -1.96 9.88 -23.19
N ASP A 912 -2.10 8.95 -22.24
CA ASP A 912 -1.70 9.16 -20.84
C ASP A 912 -0.19 8.99 -20.57
N ILE A 913 0.60 8.70 -21.62
CA ILE A 913 2.06 8.52 -21.52
C ILE A 913 2.81 9.87 -21.50
N GLU A 914 2.28 10.93 -22.13
CA GLU A 914 3.02 12.19 -22.26
C GLU A 914 2.92 13.12 -21.04
N VAL A 915 1.93 12.93 -20.16
CA VAL A 915 1.79 13.79 -18.95
C VAL A 915 2.62 13.26 -17.77
N LEU A 916 3.06 11.99 -17.81
CA LEU A 916 3.99 11.41 -16.83
C LEU A 916 5.47 11.76 -17.09
N ASP A 917 5.82 12.13 -18.32
CA ASP A 917 7.19 12.55 -18.67
C ASP A 917 7.50 14.01 -18.24
N ALA A 918 6.48 14.86 -18.11
CA ALA A 918 6.66 16.26 -17.72
C ALA A 918 6.94 16.47 -16.20
N LEU A 919 6.57 15.51 -15.34
CA LEU A 919 6.75 15.62 -13.88
C LEU A 919 8.00 14.93 -13.33
N ASN A 920 8.78 14.25 -14.17
CA ASN A 920 10.07 13.63 -13.79
C ASN A 920 11.29 14.57 -13.88
N ALA A 921 11.09 15.86 -14.19
CA ALA A 921 12.19 16.78 -14.50
C ALA A 921 13.00 17.32 -13.29
N ASN A 922 12.77 16.91 -12.04
CA ASN A 922 13.49 17.48 -10.88
C ASN A 922 14.20 16.50 -9.94
N VAL A 923 14.43 15.25 -10.34
CA VAL A 923 15.44 14.40 -9.67
C VAL A 923 16.73 14.45 -10.48
N ARG A 924 17.78 15.05 -9.90
CA ARG A 924 19.15 15.03 -10.44
C ARG A 924 19.65 13.58 -10.50
N TYR A 925 19.42 12.91 -11.62
CA TYR A 925 20.19 11.73 -12.02
C TYR A 925 21.53 12.19 -12.61
N PHE A 926 22.61 11.53 -12.19
CA PHE A 926 23.89 11.63 -12.87
C PHE A 926 23.67 11.30 -14.36
N LYS A 927 23.97 12.27 -15.22
CA LYS A 927 23.97 12.09 -16.68
C LYS A 927 25.01 11.03 -17.04
N PHE A 928 24.55 9.84 -17.43
CA PHE A 928 25.28 9.05 -18.41
C PHE A 928 24.93 9.61 -19.78
N THR A 929 25.87 10.32 -20.39
CA THR A 929 25.78 10.78 -21.77
C THR A 929 25.93 9.58 -22.71
N GLY A 930 24.99 9.40 -23.63
CA GLY A 930 25.16 8.50 -24.77
C GLY A 930 23.87 7.84 -25.25
N ALA A 931 23.17 8.50 -26.17
CA ALA A 931 22.16 7.85 -27.00
C ALA A 931 22.85 7.14 -28.19
N ARG A 932 22.46 5.89 -28.42
CA ARG A 932 22.62 5.05 -29.64
C ARG A 932 23.87 5.29 -30.50
N ASN A 933 24.83 4.39 -30.36
CA ASN A 933 25.46 3.63 -31.44
C ASN A 933 26.19 2.43 -30.81
N ALA A 934 26.37 1.34 -31.55
CA ALA A 934 27.18 0.22 -31.08
C ALA A 934 28.62 0.70 -30.83
N SER A 935 28.99 0.93 -29.56
CA SER A 935 30.36 1.24 -29.13
C SER A 935 30.58 0.82 -27.65
N THR A 936 31.25 -0.30 -27.46
CA THR A 936 32.31 -0.67 -26.48
C THR A 936 32.63 0.17 -25.20
N GLU A 937 31.74 0.97 -24.62
CA GLU A 937 32.03 1.68 -23.35
C GLU A 937 31.35 1.02 -22.14
N VAL A 938 32.16 0.50 -21.22
CA VAL A 938 31.70 -0.05 -19.93
C VAL A 938 31.25 1.11 -19.03
N PRO A 939 30.02 1.11 -18.48
CA PRO A 939 29.56 2.16 -17.57
C PRO A 939 30.51 2.31 -16.37
N THR A 940 30.72 3.54 -15.91
CA THR A 940 31.61 3.81 -14.76
C THR A 940 30.86 4.48 -13.61
N LEU A 941 31.15 4.09 -12.38
CA LEU A 941 30.73 4.73 -11.13
C LEU A 941 31.79 5.75 -10.68
N CYS A 942 31.33 6.91 -10.19
CA CYS A 942 32.22 7.92 -9.62
C CYS A 942 32.42 7.64 -8.12
N LEU A 943 33.67 7.41 -7.70
CA LEU A 943 34.05 7.27 -6.30
C LEU A 943 34.06 8.64 -5.61
N ASN A 944 34.03 8.65 -4.27
CA ASN A 944 33.99 9.89 -3.48
C ASN A 944 35.19 10.80 -3.71
N ASN A 945 36.34 10.25 -4.14
CA ASN A 945 37.54 10.99 -4.50
C ASN A 945 37.58 11.44 -5.99
N GLY A 946 36.51 11.23 -6.75
CA GLY A 946 36.40 11.58 -8.16
C GLY A 946 36.96 10.54 -9.14
N SER A 947 37.56 9.45 -8.64
CA SER A 947 38.03 8.36 -9.49
C SER A 947 36.85 7.64 -10.15
N LYS A 948 37.04 7.13 -11.38
CA LYS A 948 36.04 6.36 -12.10
C LYS A 948 36.33 4.87 -11.97
N MET A 949 35.37 4.11 -11.45
CA MET A 949 35.43 2.65 -11.33
C MET A 949 34.46 2.01 -12.34
N PRO A 950 34.87 1.06 -13.19
CA PRO A 950 33.94 0.35 -14.07
C PRO A 950 32.84 -0.39 -13.30
N ALA A 951 31.61 -0.41 -13.82
CA ALA A 951 30.44 -1.02 -13.19
C ALA A 951 30.37 -2.54 -13.39
N LEU A 952 31.16 -3.10 -14.31
CA LEU A 952 31.31 -4.54 -14.51
C LEU A 952 32.79 -4.92 -14.36
N GLY A 953 33.07 -5.87 -13.47
CA GLY A 953 34.42 -6.38 -13.18
C GLY A 953 34.55 -7.88 -13.35
N LEU A 954 35.79 -8.36 -13.41
CA LEU A 954 36.12 -9.78 -13.43
C LEU A 954 36.54 -10.25 -12.04
N GLY A 955 35.79 -11.20 -11.45
CA GLY A 955 36.16 -11.86 -10.21
C GLY A 955 37.15 -12.99 -10.46
N THR A 956 38.27 -13.00 -9.74
CA THR A 956 39.38 -13.96 -9.98
C THR A 956 39.53 -15.07 -8.93
N TRP A 957 38.62 -15.13 -7.95
CA TRP A 957 38.57 -16.23 -6.96
C TRP A 957 38.42 -17.60 -7.65
N GLY A 958 39.06 -18.65 -7.12
CA GLY A 958 39.00 -20.02 -7.68
C GLY A 958 40.18 -20.44 -8.57
N ALA A 959 41.15 -19.54 -8.81
CA ALA A 959 42.42 -19.83 -9.50
C ALA A 959 43.62 -19.73 -8.54
N THR A 960 43.55 -20.40 -7.39
CA THR A 960 44.46 -20.24 -6.25
C THR A 960 45.56 -21.32 -6.22
N GLU A 961 46.82 -20.93 -6.05
CA GLU A 961 47.92 -21.86 -5.75
C GLU A 961 47.82 -22.48 -4.34
N GLY A 962 47.95 -23.81 -4.21
CA GLY A 962 48.05 -24.49 -2.90
C GLY A 962 46.75 -24.52 -2.09
N TYR A 963 45.73 -25.18 -2.63
CA TYR A 963 44.34 -25.21 -2.15
C TYR A 963 44.11 -25.79 -0.73
N GLN A 964 45.04 -26.58 -0.17
CA GLN A 964 44.88 -27.23 1.14
C GLN A 964 44.66 -26.24 2.31
N CYS A 965 45.01 -24.96 2.14
CA CYS A 965 44.74 -23.93 3.15
C CYS A 965 43.29 -23.43 3.16
N ILE A 966 42.50 -23.67 2.11
CA ILE A 966 41.12 -23.15 1.97
C ILE A 966 40.06 -24.13 2.49
N GLU A 967 40.28 -25.45 2.39
CA GLU A 967 39.35 -26.49 2.88
C GLU A 967 39.09 -26.42 4.40
N LYS A 968 39.93 -25.71 5.16
CA LYS A 968 39.71 -25.45 6.59
C LYS A 968 38.67 -24.35 6.88
N PHE A 969 38.23 -23.60 5.86
CA PHE A 969 37.26 -22.50 6.00
C PHE A 969 35.86 -22.84 5.50
N ASP A 970 35.72 -23.91 4.72
CA ASP A 970 34.47 -24.31 4.09
C ASP A 970 33.85 -25.48 4.85
N ALA A 971 32.78 -25.21 5.59
CA ALA A 971 31.98 -26.24 6.27
C ALA A 971 30.85 -26.77 5.37
N SER A 972 30.74 -26.30 4.12
CA SER A 972 29.79 -26.86 3.17
C SER A 972 30.44 -28.03 2.43
N GLU A 973 29.73 -29.15 2.33
CA GLU A 973 30.14 -30.32 1.54
C GLU A 973 30.08 -30.05 0.01
N ALA A 974 30.44 -28.83 -0.42
CA ALA A 974 30.36 -28.41 -1.81
C ALA A 974 31.41 -29.14 -2.66
N PRO A 975 31.01 -29.82 -3.76
CA PRO A 975 31.95 -30.54 -4.60
C PRO A 975 32.99 -29.60 -5.23
N ALA A 976 34.24 -30.07 -5.26
CA ALA A 976 35.43 -29.51 -5.89
C ALA A 976 35.35 -29.26 -7.43
N THR A 977 34.16 -29.15 -8.02
CA THR A 977 33.94 -29.23 -9.47
C THR A 977 33.84 -27.84 -10.10
N GLY A 978 34.98 -27.21 -10.40
CA GLY A 978 35.03 -25.92 -11.13
C GLY A 978 36.36 -25.16 -11.06
N ARG A 979 37.42 -25.78 -10.54
CA ARG A 979 38.69 -25.11 -10.22
C ARG A 979 39.49 -24.83 -11.50
N THR A 980 39.90 -23.57 -11.69
CA THR A 980 40.75 -23.15 -12.81
C THR A 980 42.19 -23.18 -12.34
N LYS A 981 43.11 -23.81 -13.07
CA LYS A 981 44.52 -23.77 -12.66
C LYS A 981 45.05 -22.33 -12.78
N PRO A 982 46.00 -21.88 -11.94
CA PRO A 982 46.59 -20.55 -12.05
C PRO A 982 47.07 -20.21 -13.47
N GLU A 983 47.66 -21.17 -14.17
CA GLU A 983 48.07 -21.06 -15.58
C GLU A 983 46.89 -20.87 -16.55
N GLU A 984 45.74 -21.50 -16.32
CA GLU A 984 44.54 -21.34 -17.15
C GLU A 984 43.87 -19.96 -16.93
N MET A 985 44.10 -19.33 -15.77
CA MET A 985 43.60 -17.99 -15.47
C MET A 985 44.36 -16.91 -16.27
N VAL A 986 45.62 -17.15 -16.64
CA VAL A 986 46.41 -16.23 -17.46
C VAL A 986 45.72 -16.01 -18.82
N ASP A 987 45.32 -17.09 -19.47
CA ASP A 987 44.66 -17.01 -20.78
C ASP A 987 43.24 -16.46 -20.65
N ALA A 988 42.49 -16.89 -19.63
CA ALA A 988 41.16 -16.35 -19.36
C ALA A 988 41.18 -14.83 -19.12
N MET A 989 42.16 -14.34 -18.36
CA MET A 989 42.34 -12.91 -18.08
C MET A 989 42.72 -12.13 -19.34
N LYS A 990 43.59 -12.68 -20.20
CA LYS A 990 43.91 -12.06 -21.50
C LYS A 990 42.65 -11.90 -22.34
N CYS A 991 41.83 -12.95 -22.44
CA CYS A 991 40.56 -12.91 -23.16
C CYS A 991 39.58 -11.91 -22.54
N ALA A 992 39.46 -11.82 -21.22
CA ALA A 992 38.60 -10.84 -20.57
C ALA A 992 38.97 -9.40 -20.93
N LEU A 993 40.27 -9.09 -20.90
CA LEU A 993 40.78 -7.77 -21.28
C LEU A 993 40.53 -7.47 -22.77
N ASP A 994 40.66 -8.48 -23.64
CA ASP A 994 40.36 -8.36 -25.08
C ASP A 994 38.86 -8.19 -25.36
N ILE A 995 37.98 -8.79 -24.55
CA ILE A 995 36.51 -8.62 -24.63
C ILE A 995 36.08 -7.21 -24.23
N GLY A 996 36.77 -6.59 -23.26
CA GLY A 996 36.49 -5.22 -22.83
C GLY A 996 36.41 -5.03 -21.31
N TYR A 997 36.67 -6.05 -20.50
CA TYR A 997 36.75 -5.88 -19.05
C TYR A 997 37.88 -4.91 -18.70
N ARG A 998 37.58 -3.99 -17.78
CA ARG A 998 38.57 -3.02 -17.26
C ARG A 998 38.66 -2.99 -15.74
N LEU A 999 37.71 -3.59 -15.02
CA LEU A 999 37.78 -3.79 -13.57
C LEU A 999 38.22 -5.23 -13.26
N VAL A 1000 39.27 -5.39 -12.46
CA VAL A 1000 39.84 -6.69 -12.08
C VAL A 1000 39.85 -6.80 -10.56
N ASP A 1001 39.13 -7.79 -10.03
CA ASP A 1001 39.04 -8.04 -8.59
C ASP A 1001 39.86 -9.28 -8.20
N THR A 1002 40.94 -9.05 -7.45
CA THR A 1002 41.81 -10.07 -6.85
C THR A 1002 41.97 -9.81 -5.33
N ALA A 1003 42.76 -10.61 -4.63
CA ALA A 1003 43.13 -10.40 -3.24
C ALA A 1003 44.42 -11.16 -2.90
N PHE A 1004 45.12 -10.75 -1.84
CA PHE A 1004 46.26 -11.49 -1.30
C PHE A 1004 45.92 -12.97 -1.04
N LEU A 1005 44.76 -13.24 -0.42
CA LEU A 1005 44.29 -14.61 -0.14
C LEU A 1005 44.21 -15.48 -1.40
N TYR A 1006 43.92 -14.88 -2.55
CA TYR A 1006 43.57 -15.62 -3.76
C TYR A 1006 44.80 -16.32 -4.36
N LYS A 1007 46.01 -15.96 -3.91
CA LYS A 1007 47.30 -16.50 -4.39
C LYS A 1007 47.40 -16.55 -5.92
N ASN A 1008 46.88 -15.52 -6.58
CA ASN A 1008 46.88 -15.38 -8.03
C ASN A 1008 47.34 -13.99 -8.52
N GLU A 1009 47.71 -13.09 -7.59
CA GLU A 1009 48.15 -11.73 -7.91
C GLU A 1009 49.34 -11.72 -8.88
N GLN A 1010 50.24 -12.71 -8.80
CA GLN A 1010 51.38 -12.84 -9.70
C GLN A 1010 50.95 -13.07 -11.15
N GLN A 1011 50.01 -13.99 -11.37
CA GLN A 1011 49.47 -14.30 -12.69
C GLN A 1011 48.69 -13.10 -13.27
N ILE A 1012 47.89 -12.42 -12.44
CA ILE A 1012 47.17 -11.20 -12.85
C ILE A 1012 48.14 -10.09 -13.27
N GLY A 1013 49.21 -9.89 -12.48
CA GLY A 1013 50.27 -8.95 -12.78
C GLY A 1013 50.99 -9.23 -14.10
N GLN A 1014 51.34 -10.49 -14.35
CA GLN A 1014 51.96 -10.94 -15.60
C GLN A 1014 51.09 -10.62 -16.83
N VAL A 1015 49.78 -10.86 -16.75
CA VAL A 1015 48.85 -10.57 -17.88
C VAL A 1015 48.74 -9.08 -18.15
N ILE A 1016 48.58 -8.26 -17.11
CA ILE A 1016 48.45 -6.81 -17.27
C ILE A 1016 49.76 -6.24 -17.82
N LYS A 1017 50.91 -6.67 -17.30
CA LYS A 1017 52.22 -6.28 -17.82
C LYS A 1017 52.38 -6.65 -19.29
N ALA A 1018 51.98 -7.87 -19.68
CA ALA A 1018 52.03 -8.31 -21.07
C ALA A 1018 51.17 -7.42 -21.97
N LYS A 1019 49.92 -7.09 -21.59
CA LYS A 1019 49.05 -6.20 -22.38
C LYS A 1019 49.61 -4.77 -22.52
N ILE A 1020 50.33 -4.30 -21.50
CA ILE A 1020 51.03 -3.01 -21.54
C ILE A 1020 52.25 -3.07 -22.47
N GLU A 1021 53.07 -4.13 -22.38
CA GLU A 1021 54.24 -4.34 -23.24
C GLU A 1021 53.85 -4.54 -24.72
N GLU A 1022 52.74 -5.23 -24.96
CA GLU A 1022 52.08 -5.39 -26.26
C GLU A 1022 51.45 -4.08 -26.78
N LYS A 1023 51.40 -3.02 -25.95
CA LYS A 1023 50.77 -1.72 -26.24
C LYS A 1023 49.28 -1.82 -26.60
N THR A 1024 48.61 -2.89 -26.16
CA THR A 1024 47.16 -3.08 -26.38
C THR A 1024 46.33 -2.37 -25.32
N LEU A 1025 46.88 -2.17 -24.12
CA LEU A 1025 46.27 -1.41 -23.03
C LEU A 1025 47.33 -0.59 -22.30
N LYS A 1026 46.92 0.49 -21.64
CA LYS A 1026 47.75 1.24 -20.70
C LYS A 1026 47.40 0.85 -19.26
N ARG A 1027 48.32 1.10 -18.32
CA ARG A 1027 48.05 0.81 -16.89
C ARG A 1027 46.84 1.59 -16.39
N GLU A 1028 46.66 2.83 -16.84
CA GLU A 1028 45.52 3.68 -16.49
C GLU A 1028 44.17 3.21 -17.04
N ASP A 1029 44.16 2.32 -18.03
CA ASP A 1029 42.92 1.77 -18.59
C ASP A 1029 42.32 0.69 -17.68
N ILE A 1030 43.13 0.09 -16.79
CA ILE A 1030 42.74 -1.05 -15.95
C ILE A 1030 42.58 -0.58 -14.51
N PHE A 1031 41.43 -0.87 -13.92
CA PHE A 1031 41.11 -0.63 -12.52
C PHE A 1031 41.35 -1.91 -11.71
N VAL A 1032 42.45 -1.95 -10.94
CA VAL A 1032 42.84 -3.14 -10.18
C VAL A 1032 42.42 -3.01 -8.71
N VAL A 1033 41.67 -4.01 -8.24
CA VAL A 1033 41.29 -4.17 -6.85
C VAL A 1033 42.05 -5.34 -6.23
N THR A 1034 42.73 -5.09 -5.11
CA THR A 1034 43.25 -6.17 -4.25
C THR A 1034 42.91 -5.89 -2.78
N LYS A 1035 43.16 -6.85 -1.89
CA LYS A 1035 42.61 -6.85 -0.53
C LYS A 1035 43.65 -7.26 0.51
N LEU A 1036 43.73 -6.49 1.59
CA LEU A 1036 44.49 -6.77 2.81
C LEU A 1036 43.91 -8.00 3.50
N TRP A 1037 44.71 -9.05 3.64
CA TRP A 1037 44.29 -10.28 4.31
C TRP A 1037 44.32 -10.17 5.84
N ASN A 1038 43.47 -10.96 6.48
CA ASN A 1038 43.14 -10.90 7.90
C ASN A 1038 44.35 -11.02 8.85
N SER A 1039 45.38 -11.77 8.47
CA SER A 1039 46.62 -11.95 9.26
C SER A 1039 47.51 -10.69 9.29
N PHE A 1040 47.24 -9.70 8.44
CA PHE A 1040 48.00 -8.46 8.33
C PHE A 1040 47.27 -7.24 8.93
N HIS A 1041 46.24 -7.46 9.74
CA HIS A 1041 45.47 -6.38 10.36
C HIS A 1041 46.28 -5.58 11.40
N ASN A 1042 47.36 -6.13 11.92
CA ASN A 1042 48.27 -5.35 12.75
C ASN A 1042 48.79 -4.14 11.95
N PRO A 1043 48.62 -2.89 12.43
CA PRO A 1043 49.01 -1.68 11.71
C PRO A 1043 50.46 -1.71 11.19
N LYS A 1044 51.38 -2.34 11.93
CA LYS A 1044 52.79 -2.48 11.54
C LYS A 1044 52.99 -3.34 10.29
N ASN A 1045 52.04 -4.22 10.00
CA ASN A 1045 52.11 -5.20 8.92
C ASN A 1045 51.36 -4.77 7.66
N VAL A 1046 50.47 -3.77 7.75
CA VAL A 1046 49.62 -3.29 6.64
C VAL A 1046 50.45 -2.83 5.43
N LYS A 1047 51.50 -2.01 5.67
CA LYS A 1047 52.40 -1.55 4.60
C LYS A 1047 53.14 -2.71 3.94
N THR A 1048 53.69 -3.61 4.74
CA THR A 1048 54.40 -4.80 4.25
C THR A 1048 53.47 -5.69 3.41
N ALA A 1049 52.21 -5.84 3.80
CA ALA A 1049 51.23 -6.60 3.02
C ALA A 1049 50.91 -5.93 1.67
N CYS A 1050 50.73 -4.60 1.67
CA CYS A 1050 50.50 -3.84 0.44
C CYS A 1050 51.71 -3.92 -0.51
N GLU A 1051 52.94 -3.79 0.02
CA GLU A 1051 54.18 -3.97 -0.75
C GLU A 1051 54.29 -5.37 -1.36
N LYS A 1052 53.89 -6.41 -0.62
CA LYS A 1052 53.83 -7.78 -1.15
C LYS A 1052 52.83 -7.89 -2.30
N SER A 1053 51.62 -7.34 -2.16
CA SER A 1053 50.62 -7.32 -3.23
C SER A 1053 51.11 -6.56 -4.47
N LEU A 1054 51.73 -5.39 -4.31
CA LEU A 1054 52.32 -4.63 -5.42
C LEU A 1054 53.44 -5.40 -6.13
N LYS A 1055 54.32 -6.05 -5.35
CA LYS A 1055 55.38 -6.92 -5.90
C LYS A 1055 54.79 -8.10 -6.67
N ASN A 1056 53.79 -8.77 -6.12
CA ASN A 1056 53.11 -9.88 -6.79
C ASN A 1056 52.50 -9.39 -8.10
N LEU A 1057 51.71 -8.32 -8.06
CA LEU A 1057 51.08 -7.71 -9.23
C LEU A 1057 52.09 -7.10 -10.22
N SER A 1058 53.35 -6.92 -9.82
CA SER A 1058 54.37 -6.20 -10.60
C SER A 1058 53.90 -4.79 -11.00
N MET A 1059 53.34 -4.04 -10.05
CA MET A 1059 52.77 -2.70 -10.25
C MET A 1059 53.33 -1.68 -9.26
N ASP A 1060 53.34 -0.41 -9.69
CA ASP A 1060 53.76 0.71 -8.85
C ASP A 1060 52.64 1.22 -7.93
N TYR A 1061 51.36 0.99 -8.30
CA TYR A 1061 50.20 1.39 -7.51
C TYR A 1061 48.98 0.45 -7.70
N ILE A 1062 48.11 0.43 -6.69
CA ILE A 1062 46.79 -0.22 -6.70
C ILE A 1062 45.69 0.83 -6.89
N ASP A 1063 44.68 0.59 -7.73
CA ASP A 1063 43.57 1.56 -7.90
C ASP A 1063 42.66 1.57 -6.68
N LEU A 1064 42.33 0.40 -6.13
CA LEU A 1064 41.53 0.26 -4.91
C LEU A 1064 42.06 -0.87 -4.01
N TYR A 1065 42.46 -0.54 -2.79
CA TYR A 1065 42.91 -1.51 -1.80
C TYR A 1065 41.85 -1.70 -0.70
N LEU A 1066 41.31 -2.91 -0.57
CA LEU A 1066 40.22 -3.20 0.37
C LEU A 1066 40.71 -3.87 1.64
N MET A 1067 40.13 -3.53 2.79
CA MET A 1067 40.21 -4.42 3.96
C MET A 1067 39.26 -5.60 3.72
N HIS A 1068 39.80 -6.82 3.61
CA HIS A 1068 39.04 -7.97 3.08
C HIS A 1068 37.89 -8.41 4.00
N THR A 1069 38.09 -8.31 5.32
CA THR A 1069 37.05 -8.47 6.33
C THR A 1069 37.37 -7.54 7.51
N PRO A 1070 36.44 -7.29 8.46
CA PRO A 1070 36.78 -6.60 9.71
C PRO A 1070 37.48 -7.49 10.75
N MET A 1071 37.78 -8.76 10.42
CA MET A 1071 38.24 -9.78 11.36
C MET A 1071 39.75 -10.00 11.28
N GLY A 1072 40.50 -9.59 12.31
CA GLY A 1072 41.96 -9.79 12.38
C GLY A 1072 42.32 -11.19 12.87
N ALA A 1073 43.33 -11.81 12.26
CA ALA A 1073 43.90 -13.07 12.70
C ALA A 1073 45.34 -12.87 13.19
N GLN A 1074 45.80 -13.74 14.08
CA GLN A 1074 47.22 -13.74 14.45
C GLN A 1074 48.07 -14.12 13.24
N LEU A 1075 49.17 -13.40 13.05
CA LEU A 1075 50.13 -13.72 12.01
C LEU A 1075 50.91 -14.96 12.42
N THR A 1076 50.89 -16.00 11.59
CA THR A 1076 51.72 -17.20 11.74
C THR A 1076 52.79 -17.28 10.66
N ASP A 1077 53.68 -18.27 10.75
CA ASP A 1077 54.67 -18.56 9.70
C ASP A 1077 54.03 -18.82 8.33
N ASP A 1078 52.78 -19.31 8.30
CA ASP A 1078 51.93 -19.28 7.12
C ASP A 1078 51.01 -18.04 7.16
N PRO A 1079 51.30 -16.98 6.39
CA PRO A 1079 50.50 -15.77 6.39
C PRO A 1079 49.10 -15.97 5.79
N TYR A 1080 48.83 -17.08 5.09
CA TYR A 1080 47.53 -17.39 4.52
C TYR A 1080 46.63 -18.16 5.48
N ASN A 1081 47.20 -18.69 6.56
CA ASN A 1081 46.48 -19.48 7.55
C ASN A 1081 45.62 -18.59 8.45
N PHE A 1082 44.31 -18.53 8.17
CA PHE A 1082 43.31 -17.90 9.05
C PHE A 1082 42.83 -18.85 10.18
N SER A 1083 43.39 -20.07 10.27
CA SER A 1083 43.01 -21.16 11.19
C SER A 1083 44.09 -21.49 12.23
N SER A 1084 44.86 -20.52 12.71
CA SER A 1084 45.77 -20.75 13.85
C SER A 1084 44.94 -21.08 15.07
N VAL A 1085 44.55 -22.33 15.27
CA VAL A 1085 43.62 -22.71 16.32
C VAL A 1085 44.33 -22.68 17.68
N ASN A 1086 43.67 -22.17 18.70
CA ASN A 1086 44.12 -22.37 20.07
C ASN A 1086 44.00 -23.86 20.46
N LYS A 1087 44.45 -24.23 21.66
CA LYS A 1087 44.42 -25.62 22.14
C LYS A 1087 43.01 -26.27 22.12
N ASP A 1088 41.95 -25.48 22.01
CA ASP A 1088 40.56 -25.90 21.98
C ASP A 1088 39.98 -25.99 20.55
N GLY A 1089 40.80 -25.86 19.50
CA GLY A 1089 40.36 -25.98 18.11
C GLY A 1089 39.65 -24.74 17.54
N LYS A 1090 39.70 -23.58 18.23
CA LYS A 1090 39.08 -22.31 17.78
C LYS A 1090 40.12 -21.37 17.16
N PRO A 1091 39.81 -20.62 16.08
CA PRO A 1091 40.79 -19.72 15.47
C PRO A 1091 41.31 -18.67 16.45
N SER A 1092 42.61 -18.43 16.41
CA SER A 1092 43.31 -17.44 17.22
C SER A 1092 43.24 -16.10 16.51
N PHE A 1093 42.36 -15.26 17.04
CA PHE A 1093 42.11 -13.92 16.54
C PHE A 1093 43.19 -12.94 17.02
N SER A 1094 43.44 -11.91 16.22
CA SER A 1094 44.23 -10.77 16.70
C SER A 1094 43.34 -9.85 17.55
N ASP A 1095 43.94 -9.24 18.57
CA ASP A 1095 43.31 -8.16 19.34
C ASP A 1095 43.38 -6.80 18.61
N ASP A 1096 43.97 -6.77 17.40
CA ASP A 1096 44.08 -5.56 16.58
C ASP A 1096 42.71 -5.08 16.10
N ASP A 1097 42.39 -3.83 16.45
CA ASP A 1097 41.18 -3.15 16.04
C ASP A 1097 41.26 -2.71 14.56
N TYR A 1098 40.24 -3.04 13.77
CA TYR A 1098 40.17 -2.67 12.36
C TYR A 1098 40.25 -1.14 12.12
N ILE A 1099 40.00 -0.29 13.13
CA ILE A 1099 40.23 1.16 13.03
C ILE A 1099 41.71 1.48 12.91
N CYS A 1100 42.55 0.83 13.72
CA CYS A 1100 43.99 1.02 13.66
C CYS A 1100 44.54 0.50 12.33
N THR A 1101 44.01 -0.64 11.86
CA THR A 1101 44.31 -1.16 10.53
C THR A 1101 43.93 -0.16 9.44
N TRP A 1102 42.76 0.46 9.52
CA TRP A 1102 42.30 1.48 8.57
C TRP A 1102 43.22 2.69 8.53
N GLN A 1103 43.60 3.23 9.69
CA GLN A 1103 44.53 4.36 9.77
C GLN A 1103 45.87 4.05 9.10
N ALA A 1104 46.38 2.83 9.27
CA ALA A 1104 47.57 2.40 8.55
C ALA A 1104 47.34 2.23 7.03
N MET A 1105 46.11 1.94 6.59
CA MET A 1105 45.75 1.96 5.17
C MET A 1105 45.64 3.38 4.61
N GLU A 1106 45.22 4.37 5.41
CA GLU A 1106 45.20 5.78 5.00
C GLU A 1106 46.60 6.28 4.64
N ASP A 1107 47.61 5.89 5.43
CA ASP A 1107 49.02 6.19 5.15
C ASP A 1107 49.50 5.61 3.80
N LEU A 1108 48.85 4.57 3.27
CA LEU A 1108 49.18 4.00 1.96
C LEU A 1108 48.73 4.92 0.82
N VAL A 1109 47.59 5.60 0.99
CA VAL A 1109 47.09 6.58 0.01
C VAL A 1109 48.00 7.80 0.00
N ASP A 1110 48.35 8.30 1.20
CA ASP A 1110 49.25 9.45 1.35
C ASP A 1110 50.63 9.19 0.74
N LYS A 1111 51.10 7.94 0.77
CA LYS A 1111 52.36 7.51 0.15
C LYS A 1111 52.21 6.99 -1.28
N CYS A 1112 51.03 7.14 -1.88
CA CYS A 1112 50.71 6.75 -3.25
C CYS A 1112 50.87 5.25 -3.59
N PHE A 1113 50.86 4.36 -2.59
CA PHE A 1113 50.83 2.91 -2.81
C PHE A 1113 49.49 2.47 -3.40
N CYS A 1114 48.41 3.19 -3.09
CA CYS A 1114 47.10 3.01 -3.71
C CYS A 1114 46.41 4.36 -3.95
N LYS A 1115 45.56 4.43 -4.98
CA LYS A 1115 44.77 5.63 -5.29
C LYS A 1115 43.55 5.77 -4.38
N SER A 1116 42.97 4.62 -4.00
CA SER A 1116 41.74 4.54 -3.20
C SER A 1116 41.84 3.40 -2.19
N ILE A 1117 41.14 3.55 -1.07
CA ILE A 1117 40.94 2.48 -0.08
C ILE A 1117 39.46 2.26 0.18
N GLY A 1118 39.10 1.02 0.51
CA GLY A 1118 37.72 0.61 0.78
C GLY A 1118 37.65 -0.57 1.74
N ILE A 1119 36.44 -1.06 1.96
CA ILE A 1119 36.15 -2.14 2.90
C ILE A 1119 35.38 -3.26 2.22
N CYS A 1120 35.52 -4.49 2.73
CA CYS A 1120 34.81 -5.66 2.25
C CYS A 1120 34.26 -6.44 3.44
N ASN A 1121 33.01 -6.92 3.34
CA ASN A 1121 32.32 -7.66 4.40
C ASN A 1121 32.11 -6.87 5.72
N PHE A 1122 31.92 -5.56 5.66
CA PHE A 1122 31.56 -4.74 6.83
C PHE A 1122 30.04 -4.59 6.93
N ASN A 1123 29.52 -4.69 8.16
CA ASN A 1123 28.15 -4.29 8.44
C ASN A 1123 28.02 -2.78 8.70
N LEU A 1124 26.78 -2.30 8.79
CA LEU A 1124 26.48 -0.88 8.95
C LEU A 1124 27.11 -0.26 10.20
N ASP A 1125 27.17 -1.00 11.31
CA ASP A 1125 27.70 -0.47 12.57
C ASP A 1125 29.23 -0.38 12.54
N GLN A 1126 29.89 -1.37 11.94
CA GLN A 1126 31.34 -1.35 11.70
C GLN A 1126 31.73 -0.21 10.75
N MET A 1127 30.97 0.00 9.67
CA MET A 1127 31.18 1.11 8.74
C MET A 1127 30.97 2.47 9.42
N LYS A 1128 29.91 2.63 10.21
CA LYS A 1128 29.67 3.87 10.98
C LYS A 1128 30.81 4.15 11.95
N ARG A 1129 31.30 3.12 12.64
CA ARG A 1129 32.44 3.24 13.55
C ARG A 1129 33.72 3.62 12.81
N LEU A 1130 33.98 2.99 11.66
CA LEU A 1130 35.10 3.33 10.78
C LEU A 1130 35.08 4.80 10.35
N ILE A 1131 33.96 5.27 9.81
CA ILE A 1131 33.81 6.63 9.29
C ILE A 1131 34.02 7.71 10.35
N GLN A 1132 33.73 7.41 11.63
CA GLN A 1132 33.98 8.35 12.72
C GLN A 1132 35.47 8.60 12.98
N HIS A 1133 36.33 7.64 12.61
CA HIS A 1133 37.78 7.71 12.86
C HIS A 1133 38.60 7.84 11.57
N ALA A 1134 37.98 7.66 10.41
CA ALA A 1134 38.62 7.74 9.11
C ALA A 1134 38.85 9.20 8.68
N LYS A 1135 40.09 9.53 8.33
CA LYS A 1135 40.45 10.73 7.56
C LYS A 1135 40.02 10.58 6.11
N ILE A 1136 40.27 9.41 5.52
CA ILE A 1136 39.88 9.04 4.15
C ILE A 1136 38.70 8.09 4.27
N LYS A 1137 37.51 8.55 3.84
CA LYS A 1137 36.31 7.71 3.86
C LYS A 1137 36.49 6.50 2.93
N PRO A 1138 35.99 5.32 3.30
CA PRO A 1138 36.00 4.16 2.40
C PRO A 1138 35.29 4.52 1.09
N GLN A 1139 35.96 4.26 -0.04
CA GLN A 1139 35.42 4.57 -1.37
C GLN A 1139 34.42 3.53 -1.85
N VAL A 1140 34.57 2.28 -1.42
CA VAL A 1140 33.76 1.13 -1.81
C VAL A 1140 33.51 0.24 -0.59
N LEU A 1141 32.28 -0.29 -0.50
CA LEU A 1141 31.93 -1.42 0.36
C LEU A 1141 31.60 -2.62 -0.54
N GLN A 1142 32.52 -3.57 -0.64
CA GLN A 1142 32.28 -4.80 -1.38
C GLN A 1142 31.54 -5.81 -0.47
N MET A 1143 30.41 -6.31 -0.94
CA MET A 1143 29.61 -7.30 -0.20
C MET A 1143 28.95 -8.28 -1.16
N GLU A 1144 28.61 -9.45 -0.63
CA GLU A 1144 27.74 -10.42 -1.30
C GLU A 1144 26.36 -9.77 -1.56
N LEU A 1145 25.99 -9.68 -2.84
CA LEU A 1145 24.73 -9.10 -3.30
C LEU A 1145 24.22 -9.91 -4.49
N HIS A 1146 23.11 -10.63 -4.29
CA HIS A 1146 22.39 -11.39 -5.32
C HIS A 1146 20.99 -11.72 -4.80
N PRO A 1147 20.07 -12.11 -5.69
CA PRO A 1147 18.75 -12.59 -5.30
C PRO A 1147 18.65 -14.09 -4.92
N TYR A 1148 19.76 -14.89 -4.87
CA TYR A 1148 20.04 -16.15 -4.09
C TYR A 1148 20.77 -17.30 -4.84
N LEU A 1149 21.47 -18.19 -4.10
CA LEU A 1149 22.08 -19.49 -4.45
C LEU A 1149 23.60 -19.44 -4.78
N THR A 1150 24.45 -20.45 -4.51
CA THR A 1150 25.89 -20.51 -4.89
C THR A 1150 26.12 -20.89 -6.37
N GLN A 1151 27.27 -20.63 -7.00
CA GLN A 1151 27.46 -20.73 -8.47
C GLN A 1151 26.95 -22.01 -9.19
N LYS A 1152 26.88 -23.17 -8.51
CA LYS A 1152 26.34 -24.43 -9.07
C LYS A 1152 24.83 -24.58 -8.85
N GLU A 1153 24.33 -24.28 -7.65
CA GLU A 1153 22.89 -24.30 -7.31
C GLU A 1153 22.17 -23.07 -7.88
N LEU A 1154 22.77 -21.88 -7.77
CA LEU A 1154 23.00 -20.88 -8.83
C LEU A 1154 22.33 -21.15 -10.17
N CYS A 1155 23.11 -21.84 -10.99
CA CYS A 1155 22.82 -22.18 -12.36
C CYS A 1155 21.72 -23.25 -12.50
N GLU A 1156 21.61 -24.22 -11.57
CA GLU A 1156 20.54 -25.24 -11.63
C GLU A 1156 19.18 -24.68 -11.20
N TYR A 1157 19.15 -23.78 -10.22
CA TYR A 1157 17.95 -23.13 -9.71
C TYR A 1157 17.54 -21.92 -10.56
N CYS A 1158 18.48 -21.16 -11.14
CA CYS A 1158 18.15 -20.14 -12.15
C CYS A 1158 17.53 -20.74 -13.41
N LYS A 1159 17.82 -22.02 -13.70
CA LYS A 1159 17.11 -22.80 -14.72
C LYS A 1159 15.71 -23.26 -14.28
N CYS A 1160 15.32 -23.05 -13.01
CA CYS A 1160 14.04 -23.47 -12.43
C CYS A 1160 13.20 -22.33 -11.80
N HIS A 1161 13.79 -21.18 -11.47
CA HIS A 1161 13.12 -20.09 -10.78
C HIS A 1161 12.36 -19.19 -11.76
N LYS A 1162 11.03 -19.39 -11.79
CA LYS A 1162 10.14 -18.79 -12.78
C LYS A 1162 10.30 -17.28 -12.93
N ILE A 1163 10.57 -16.53 -11.85
CA ILE A 1163 10.73 -15.06 -11.96
C ILE A 1163 11.96 -14.69 -12.81
N VAL A 1164 13.11 -15.30 -12.56
CA VAL A 1164 14.35 -14.99 -13.29
C VAL A 1164 14.26 -15.52 -14.72
N LEU A 1165 13.70 -16.73 -14.91
CA LEU A 1165 13.46 -17.32 -16.22
C LEU A 1165 12.51 -16.48 -17.08
N ASN A 1166 11.41 -16.01 -16.51
CA ASN A 1166 10.44 -15.20 -17.22
C ASN A 1166 11.04 -13.86 -17.64
N ILE A 1167 11.88 -13.25 -16.80
CA ILE A 1167 12.58 -12.00 -17.14
C ILE A 1167 13.65 -12.27 -18.21
N ALA A 1168 14.40 -13.37 -18.08
CA ALA A 1168 15.39 -13.79 -19.06
C ALA A 1168 14.75 -14.04 -20.45
N GLU A 1169 13.64 -14.78 -20.48
CA GLU A 1169 12.85 -15.02 -21.70
C GLU A 1169 12.28 -13.71 -22.27
N LYS A 1170 11.70 -12.86 -21.42
CA LYS A 1170 11.16 -11.53 -21.80
C LYS A 1170 12.20 -10.67 -22.52
N HIS A 1171 13.45 -10.69 -22.06
CA HIS A 1171 14.54 -9.88 -22.63
C HIS A 1171 15.35 -10.59 -23.71
N ASN A 1172 15.06 -11.87 -24.00
CA ASN A 1172 15.89 -12.74 -24.82
C ASN A 1172 17.36 -12.75 -24.34
N LYS A 1173 17.52 -12.94 -23.03
CA LYS A 1173 18.80 -12.97 -22.31
C LYS A 1173 18.89 -14.23 -21.47
N THR A 1174 20.08 -14.51 -20.96
CA THR A 1174 20.27 -15.61 -20.01
C THR A 1174 19.92 -15.15 -18.58
N PRO A 1175 19.59 -16.08 -17.67
CA PRO A 1175 19.43 -15.76 -16.26
C PRO A 1175 20.65 -15.06 -15.66
N ALA A 1176 21.87 -15.45 -16.06
CA ALA A 1176 23.11 -14.81 -15.61
C ALA A 1176 23.17 -13.33 -16.03
N GLN A 1177 22.79 -13.02 -17.28
CA GLN A 1177 22.73 -11.64 -17.76
C GLN A 1177 21.71 -10.79 -17.00
N VAL A 1178 20.54 -11.34 -16.66
CA VAL A 1178 19.53 -10.67 -15.81
C VAL A 1178 20.09 -10.35 -14.43
N LEU A 1179 20.79 -11.30 -13.82
CA LEU A 1179 21.35 -11.14 -12.47
C LEU A 1179 22.58 -10.22 -12.43
N ILE A 1180 23.34 -10.13 -13.53
CA ILE A 1180 24.41 -9.14 -13.67
C ILE A 1180 23.82 -7.74 -13.90
N ARG A 1181 22.76 -7.64 -14.70
CA ARG A 1181 22.13 -6.36 -15.04
C ARG A 1181 21.41 -5.73 -13.85
N TYR A 1182 20.77 -6.54 -13.01
CA TYR A 1182 20.02 -6.10 -11.84
C TYR A 1182 20.78 -5.10 -10.92
N PRO A 1183 21.92 -5.46 -10.32
CA PRO A 1183 22.72 -4.52 -9.53
C PRO A 1183 23.22 -3.31 -10.32
N ILE A 1184 23.56 -3.46 -11.61
CA ILE A 1184 24.00 -2.35 -12.47
C ILE A 1184 22.87 -1.32 -12.65
N ASP A 1185 21.63 -1.76 -12.85
CA ASP A 1185 20.46 -0.88 -12.97
C ASP A 1185 20.06 -0.20 -11.64
N LEU A 1186 20.44 -0.80 -10.51
CA LEU A 1186 20.33 -0.17 -9.19
C LEU A 1186 21.47 0.81 -8.87
N GLY A 1187 22.46 0.94 -9.76
CA GLY A 1187 23.62 1.83 -9.58
C GLY A 1187 24.80 1.22 -8.83
N TYR A 1188 24.88 -0.11 -8.73
CA TYR A 1188 26.00 -0.84 -8.13
C TYR A 1188 26.98 -1.39 -9.19
N ALA A 1189 28.22 -1.64 -8.78
CA ALA A 1189 29.17 -2.40 -9.58
C ALA A 1189 29.02 -3.89 -9.30
N THR A 1190 29.22 -4.71 -10.33
CA THR A 1190 28.99 -6.16 -10.29
C THR A 1190 30.23 -6.91 -10.74
N ILE A 1191 30.59 -7.97 -10.02
CA ILE A 1191 31.85 -8.71 -10.21
C ILE A 1191 31.51 -10.21 -10.35
N PRO A 1192 31.03 -10.67 -11.52
CA PRO A 1192 30.82 -12.09 -11.76
C PRO A 1192 32.15 -12.85 -11.87
N GLN A 1193 32.18 -14.06 -11.31
CA GLN A 1193 33.24 -15.04 -11.58
C GLN A 1193 32.85 -15.83 -12.83
N SER A 1194 33.73 -15.92 -13.82
CA SER A 1194 33.45 -16.58 -15.11
C SER A 1194 34.28 -17.85 -15.37
N GLY A 1195 35.23 -18.17 -14.47
CA GLY A 1195 36.20 -19.26 -14.67
C GLY A 1195 37.02 -19.07 -15.95
N LYS A 1196 37.40 -20.17 -16.61
CA LYS A 1196 38.18 -20.16 -17.86
C LYS A 1196 37.38 -20.07 -19.18
N SER A 1197 36.05 -19.95 -19.13
CA SER A 1197 35.23 -19.93 -20.35
C SER A 1197 35.16 -18.53 -20.97
N VAL A 1198 35.66 -18.41 -22.20
CA VAL A 1198 35.59 -17.20 -23.01
C VAL A 1198 34.15 -16.87 -23.39
N GLU A 1199 33.32 -17.90 -23.61
CA GLU A 1199 31.90 -17.77 -23.95
C GLU A 1199 31.13 -17.13 -22.80
N PHE A 1200 31.32 -17.59 -21.56
CA PHE A 1200 30.68 -16.98 -20.39
C PHE A 1200 31.17 -15.56 -20.13
N MET A 1201 32.45 -15.26 -20.37
CA MET A 1201 32.95 -13.88 -20.27
C MET A 1201 32.29 -12.96 -21.30
N LYS A 1202 32.10 -13.41 -22.55
CA LYS A 1202 31.37 -12.65 -23.56
C LYS A 1202 29.89 -12.47 -23.19
N GLU A 1203 29.24 -13.54 -22.76
CA GLU A 1203 27.84 -13.53 -22.33
C GLU A 1203 27.61 -12.56 -21.16
N ASN A 1204 28.50 -12.59 -20.16
CA ASN A 1204 28.45 -11.69 -19.01
C ASN A 1204 28.69 -10.23 -19.42
N PHE A 1205 29.60 -9.98 -20.36
CA PHE A 1205 29.84 -8.65 -20.90
C PHE A 1205 28.62 -8.12 -21.66
N ASP A 1206 27.93 -8.98 -22.41
CA ASP A 1206 26.69 -8.65 -23.14
C ASP A 1206 25.50 -8.32 -22.23
N ALA A 1207 25.62 -8.51 -20.91
CA ALA A 1207 24.64 -8.00 -19.95
C ALA A 1207 24.55 -6.46 -19.97
N LEU A 1208 25.57 -5.77 -20.48
CA LEU A 1208 25.57 -4.32 -20.68
C LEU A 1208 24.67 -3.88 -21.85
N ASN A 1209 24.28 -4.80 -22.74
CA ASN A 1209 23.54 -4.50 -23.98
C ASN A 1209 22.01 -4.43 -23.79
N PHE A 1210 21.50 -4.50 -22.55
CA PHE A 1210 20.07 -4.38 -22.27
C PHE A 1210 19.82 -3.71 -20.90
N LYS A 1211 18.55 -3.46 -20.59
CA LYS A 1211 18.10 -2.79 -19.36
C LYS A 1211 16.85 -3.45 -18.81
N LEU A 1212 16.76 -3.58 -17.50
CA LEU A 1212 15.56 -4.06 -16.81
C LEU A 1212 14.53 -2.92 -16.68
N CYS A 1213 13.25 -3.23 -16.88
CA CYS A 1213 12.19 -2.25 -16.61
C CYS A 1213 11.86 -2.21 -15.10
N PRO A 1214 11.20 -1.15 -14.59
CA PRO A 1214 10.88 -1.02 -13.17
C PRO A 1214 10.13 -2.22 -12.60
N GLU A 1215 9.26 -2.85 -13.39
CA GLU A 1215 8.52 -4.05 -13.01
C GLU A 1215 9.45 -5.28 -12.87
N ASP A 1216 10.45 -5.43 -13.74
CA ASP A 1216 11.44 -6.52 -13.63
C ASP A 1216 12.29 -6.34 -12.37
N VAL A 1217 12.70 -5.10 -12.07
CA VAL A 1217 13.44 -4.76 -10.85
C VAL A 1217 12.58 -5.07 -9.62
N GLN A 1218 11.30 -4.69 -9.61
CA GLN A 1218 10.37 -4.98 -8.51
C GLN A 1218 10.13 -6.50 -8.33
N CYS A 1219 10.06 -7.26 -9.42
CA CYS A 1219 9.97 -8.71 -9.37
C CYS A 1219 11.23 -9.34 -8.78
N LEU A 1220 12.42 -8.84 -9.13
CA LEU A 1220 13.69 -9.31 -8.57
C LEU A 1220 13.86 -8.89 -7.10
N ASP A 1221 13.39 -7.71 -6.70
CA ASP A 1221 13.33 -7.25 -5.30
C ASP A 1221 12.47 -8.16 -4.42
N SER A 1222 11.36 -8.66 -4.97
CA SER A 1222 10.46 -9.58 -4.25
C SER A 1222 11.10 -10.90 -3.88
N LEU A 1223 12.27 -11.20 -4.46
CA LEU A 1223 13.04 -12.36 -4.08
C LEU A 1223 13.64 -12.16 -2.67
N ASN A 1224 13.87 -10.96 -2.12
CA ASN A 1224 14.60 -10.75 -0.85
C ASN A 1224 14.19 -11.68 0.36
N ALA A 1225 15.13 -12.41 0.97
CA ALA A 1225 14.97 -13.49 1.95
C ALA A 1225 16.13 -13.53 2.97
N ASN A 1226 17.01 -12.52 2.95
CA ASN A 1226 18.12 -12.36 3.91
C ASN A 1226 19.09 -13.57 3.99
N LEU A 1227 19.25 -14.30 2.88
CA LEU A 1227 20.16 -15.42 2.77
C LEU A 1227 21.56 -14.96 2.34
N ARG A 1228 22.59 -15.51 2.99
CA ARG A 1228 24.00 -15.31 2.67
C ARG A 1228 24.69 -16.65 2.50
N PHE A 1229 25.52 -16.82 1.47
CA PHE A 1229 26.28 -18.05 1.21
C PHE A 1229 27.57 -18.09 1.99
N PHE A 1230 28.24 -16.95 2.12
CA PHE A 1230 29.47 -16.90 2.87
C PHE A 1230 29.22 -16.32 4.27
N CYS A 1231 28.88 -17.20 5.21
CA CYS A 1231 28.58 -16.85 6.61
C CYS A 1231 29.81 -16.79 7.52
N PHE A 1232 31.03 -17.10 7.01
CA PHE A 1232 32.27 -17.14 7.78
C PHE A 1232 32.16 -17.95 9.10
N THR A 1233 31.48 -19.10 9.06
CA THR A 1233 31.22 -19.95 10.25
C THR A 1233 32.49 -20.34 11.00
N GLY A 1234 33.62 -20.51 10.30
CA GLY A 1234 34.93 -20.74 10.93
C GLY A 1234 35.43 -19.58 11.78
N ALA A 1235 34.92 -18.35 11.61
CA ALA A 1235 35.23 -17.18 12.42
C ALA A 1235 34.15 -16.89 13.49
N ALA A 1236 33.23 -17.84 13.72
CA ALA A 1236 32.20 -17.71 14.75
C ALA A 1236 32.85 -17.45 16.12
N GLY A 1237 32.60 -16.28 16.68
CA GLY A 1237 33.19 -15.82 17.94
C GLY A 1237 34.27 -14.74 17.81
N HIS A 1238 34.70 -14.37 16.60
CA HIS A 1238 35.54 -13.18 16.42
C HIS A 1238 34.76 -11.93 16.85
N PRO A 1239 35.33 -11.00 17.66
CA PRO A 1239 34.62 -9.83 18.20
C PRO A 1239 34.09 -8.88 17.11
N HIS A 1240 34.67 -8.96 15.92
CA HIS A 1240 34.26 -8.22 14.73
C HIS A 1240 33.59 -9.09 13.66
N HIS A 1241 33.03 -10.25 14.00
CA HIS A 1241 32.23 -11.01 13.05
C HIS A 1241 31.07 -10.15 12.52
N PRO A 1242 30.98 -9.90 11.19
CA PRO A 1242 30.07 -8.89 10.65
C PRO A 1242 28.61 -9.35 10.57
N PHE A 1243 28.36 -10.66 10.61
CA PHE A 1243 27.03 -11.25 10.42
C PHE A 1243 26.53 -11.88 11.72
N GLY A 1244 25.21 -11.79 11.96
CA GLY A 1244 24.58 -12.54 13.05
C GLY A 1244 24.57 -14.02 12.67
N LEU A 1245 25.39 -14.82 13.35
CA LEU A 1245 25.34 -16.27 13.30
C LEU A 1245 24.39 -16.78 14.38
#